data_AF-A0A8H7BJY1-F1
#
_entry.id   AF-A0A8H7BJY1-F1
#
_cell.length_a   1.000
_cell.length_b   1.000
_cell.length_c   1.000
_cell.angle_alpha   90.00
_cell.angle_beta   90.00
_cell.angle_gamma   90.00
#
_symmetry.space_group_name_H-M   'P 1'
#
loop_
_entity.id
_entity.type
_entity.pdbx_description
1 polymer ?
#
loop_
_entity_poly.entity_id
_entity_poly.type
_entity_poly.pdbx_seq_one_letter_code
_entity_poly.pdbx_strand_id
1 'polypeptide(L)'
;MTDIHSNWMQPSLQPMDTVRIPPDLLTSLRQHALFQRTNNESFLERLACVMHLRTYGARDVIIKKDEPARAMFFLLRGSVDVCSADYERIYATLPKGSCFGEIGILYSMPRTATVIAKTKCTVAALTAEEVSTLLPQFPEVEKILRFEAEERLALLKKSKESGTKLNRKPSVERNVESFCETGARVHLQRMPLFSQCPEEFLHSISLKVEPRHYPPNALIIRKGDIGTEVFFIVDGTVEVTTLDPNTVIARLGAGDFFGEIGILLNVPRTANIRSVTNLEVYVLNRADFLTVCSRYPDLQRQFRDMAETALHNLQEKILELDETAINTVTEGCKYVPIDEQHYGAPLGSIAANSVCRTTSDQDPTLPTVVDVLRHTETKKRRASVAVWSDPSLLQFAQSKSISPPLEPQKPDHAYTSPLALEQGSFMMLNKETLIRLVDYLDFASILKLAGVSRNCRHFLENTEEILHQVDLCPHHRRVTDDTVIWIANFINNRARKLSLSQCFHLTDTGLKSMVQQGSNLIELDVNSCWLLTDQSLALIGSSCPELVSINLSNCRKITDAGVLALLEEKAARNYPRLTEIILSYCKNLTDQTMHHLAKYNAKSLERLNIQRCTKITDDGFMAWADQLFPSLQHVVLNDCSFLTDKAIAYLIAAAPHIQHLSVSFCCALSDSAVEDLGQLNQLTELDASFCGAAVSDASICTLLKKSPLSVLNIRGCVRIRDTGLQTIVETGQLRYLNVSQCSGVSRQVKDLLLRSNSVKTFIV
;
A
#
# COMPACT_ATOMS: atom_id res chain seq x y z
N MET A 1 -70.03 -1.67 -57.21
CA MET A 1 -70.29 -1.24 -55.82
C MET A 1 -69.13 -1.76 -55.00
N THR A 2 -68.06 -0.97 -54.90
CA THR A 2 -67.66 -0.15 -53.72
C THR A 2 -66.85 -1.00 -52.74
N ASP A 3 -65.69 -0.63 -52.20
CA ASP A 3 -64.73 0.46 -52.42
C ASP A 3 -63.47 0.11 -51.59
N ILE A 4 -62.30 0.34 -52.17
CA ILE A 4 -61.09 0.99 -51.61
C ILE A 4 -60.39 0.43 -50.35
N HIS A 5 -59.09 0.13 -50.55
CA HIS A 5 -58.03 -0.13 -49.57
C HIS A 5 -57.50 1.16 -48.88
N SER A 6 -56.78 0.95 -47.75
CA SER A 6 -55.69 1.76 -47.15
C SER A 6 -56.03 2.93 -46.19
N ASN A 7 -55.75 2.75 -44.89
CA ASN A 7 -54.63 3.43 -44.21
C ASN A 7 -54.49 3.01 -42.74
N TRP A 8 -53.26 2.62 -42.38
CA TRP A 8 -52.75 2.70 -41.02
C TRP A 8 -52.54 4.17 -40.67
N MET A 9 -53.24 4.68 -39.67
CA MET A 9 -52.86 5.92 -38.99
C MET A 9 -52.67 5.61 -37.51
N GLN A 10 -51.43 5.79 -37.05
CA GLN A 10 -51.05 5.84 -35.65
C GLN A 10 -51.90 6.89 -34.91
N PRO A 11 -52.28 6.69 -33.64
CA PRO A 11 -52.62 7.82 -32.80
C PRO A 11 -51.34 8.63 -32.61
N SER A 12 -51.34 9.83 -33.18
CA SER A 12 -50.30 10.84 -33.02
C SER A 12 -49.96 11.00 -31.53
N LEU A 13 -48.67 10.80 -31.19
CA LEU A 13 -48.09 11.30 -29.96
C LEU A 13 -48.43 12.79 -29.86
N GLN A 14 -49.31 13.14 -28.93
CA GLN A 14 -49.41 14.53 -28.50
C GLN A 14 -48.01 14.92 -27.99
N PRO A 15 -47.48 16.10 -28.36
CA PRO A 15 -46.25 16.59 -27.77
C PRO A 15 -46.50 16.67 -26.27
N MET A 16 -45.78 15.83 -25.51
CA MET A 16 -45.79 15.89 -24.05
C MET A 16 -45.59 17.35 -23.66
N ASP A 17 -46.59 17.93 -23.01
CA ASP A 17 -46.44 19.20 -22.31
C ASP A 17 -45.13 19.15 -21.54
N THR A 18 -44.30 20.15 -21.77
CA THR A 18 -42.94 20.25 -21.26
C THR A 18 -42.97 20.30 -19.72
N VAL A 19 -43.00 19.12 -19.10
CA VAL A 19 -42.74 18.95 -17.67
C VAL A 19 -41.36 19.57 -17.43
N ARG A 20 -41.33 20.68 -16.69
CA ARG A 20 -40.09 21.38 -16.33
C ARG A 20 -39.24 20.48 -15.43
N ILE A 21 -38.46 19.61 -16.05
CA ILE A 21 -37.40 18.87 -15.35
C ILE A 21 -36.29 19.88 -15.05
N PRO A 22 -35.89 20.07 -13.78
CA PRO A 22 -34.70 20.88 -13.49
C PRO A 22 -33.49 20.24 -14.18
N PRO A 23 -32.73 20.97 -15.02
CA PRO A 23 -31.59 20.40 -15.74
C PRO A 23 -30.52 19.83 -14.79
N ASP A 24 -30.43 20.40 -13.58
CA ASP A 24 -29.55 19.94 -12.50
C ASP A 24 -29.92 18.54 -11.98
N LEU A 25 -31.21 18.17 -12.00
CA LEU A 25 -31.68 16.86 -11.55
C LEU A 25 -31.26 15.77 -12.52
N LEU A 26 -31.49 15.97 -13.82
CA LEU A 26 -31.10 15.02 -14.85
C LEU A 26 -29.57 14.86 -14.90
N THR A 27 -28.83 15.96 -14.77
CA THR A 27 -27.37 15.95 -14.68
C THR A 27 -26.88 15.20 -13.44
N SER A 28 -27.52 15.40 -12.28
CA SER A 28 -27.16 14.70 -11.04
C SER A 28 -27.54 13.21 -11.07
N LEU A 29 -28.63 12.83 -11.74
CA LEU A 29 -29.01 11.43 -11.94
C LEU A 29 -28.05 10.73 -12.91
N ARG A 30 -27.66 11.38 -14.01
CA ARG A 30 -26.63 10.86 -14.95
C ARG A 30 -25.29 10.58 -14.25
N GLN A 31 -24.91 11.42 -13.30
CA GLN A 31 -23.68 11.26 -12.53
C GLN A 31 -23.77 10.20 -11.41
N HIS A 32 -24.96 9.67 -11.11
CA HIS A 32 -25.15 8.71 -10.01
C HIS A 32 -24.56 7.34 -10.36
N ALA A 33 -23.83 6.71 -9.44
CA ALA A 33 -23.09 5.46 -9.67
C ALA A 33 -23.97 4.30 -10.19
N LEU A 34 -25.23 4.23 -9.72
CA LEU A 34 -26.21 3.24 -10.19
C LEU A 34 -26.64 3.44 -11.66
N PHE A 35 -26.70 4.68 -12.13
CA PHE A 35 -27.26 5.02 -13.44
C PHE A 35 -26.20 5.15 -14.54
N GLN A 36 -24.93 5.39 -14.17
CA GLN A 36 -23.79 5.25 -15.10
C GLN A 36 -23.69 3.83 -15.68
N ARG A 37 -24.12 2.81 -14.94
CA ARG A 37 -24.07 1.40 -15.37
C ARG A 37 -25.10 1.04 -16.43
N THR A 38 -26.25 1.70 -16.43
CA THR A 38 -27.39 1.34 -17.28
C THR A 38 -27.44 2.14 -18.57
N ASN A 39 -26.83 3.33 -18.60
CA ASN A 39 -26.73 4.24 -19.75
C ASN A 39 -28.03 4.43 -20.56
N ASN A 40 -29.20 4.25 -19.91
CA ASN A 40 -30.50 4.28 -20.57
C ASN A 40 -31.15 5.65 -20.36
N GLU A 41 -30.99 6.54 -21.35
CA GLU A 41 -31.50 7.91 -21.28
C GLU A 41 -33.03 7.95 -21.14
N SER A 42 -33.75 7.06 -21.81
CA SER A 42 -35.21 6.99 -21.75
C SER A 42 -35.74 6.62 -20.35
N PHE A 43 -34.98 5.84 -19.59
CA PHE A 43 -35.29 5.54 -18.19
C PHE A 43 -35.05 6.76 -17.30
N LEU A 44 -33.93 7.47 -17.47
CA LEU A 44 -33.58 8.63 -16.65
C LEU A 44 -34.53 9.81 -16.85
N GLU A 45 -34.99 10.03 -18.09
CA GLU A 45 -35.98 11.05 -18.40
C GLU A 45 -37.32 10.74 -17.73
N ARG A 46 -37.80 9.49 -17.81
CA ARG A 46 -39.05 9.08 -17.12
C ARG A 46 -38.90 9.13 -15.61
N LEU A 47 -37.76 8.68 -15.09
CA LEU A 47 -37.44 8.71 -13.66
C LEU A 47 -37.44 10.15 -13.14
N ALA A 48 -36.81 11.08 -13.86
CA ALA A 48 -36.77 12.49 -13.49
C ALA A 48 -38.15 13.15 -13.48
N CYS A 49 -39.09 12.70 -14.33
CA CYS A 49 -40.47 13.18 -14.35
C CYS A 49 -41.29 12.74 -13.14
N VAL A 50 -41.03 11.55 -12.59
CA VAL A 50 -41.81 10.98 -11.47
C VAL A 50 -41.17 11.25 -10.11
N MET A 51 -39.95 11.79 -10.06
CA MET A 51 -39.24 12.02 -8.81
C MET A 51 -39.69 13.29 -8.09
N HIS A 52 -39.84 13.19 -6.76
CA HIS A 52 -40.15 14.33 -5.91
C HIS A 52 -38.91 14.80 -5.14
N LEU A 53 -38.51 16.05 -5.36
CA LEU A 53 -37.41 16.68 -4.62
C LEU A 53 -37.84 17.04 -3.20
N ARG A 54 -37.06 16.61 -2.21
CA ARG A 54 -37.23 16.96 -0.79
C ARG A 54 -35.92 17.49 -0.23
N THR A 55 -36.01 18.48 0.66
CA THR A 55 -34.84 19.06 1.35
C THR A 55 -34.98 18.80 2.84
N TYR A 56 -33.89 18.34 3.45
CA TYR A 56 -33.78 18.02 4.86
C TYR A 56 -32.68 18.88 5.49
N GLY A 57 -32.95 19.43 6.67
CA GLY A 57 -31.97 20.11 7.51
C GLY A 57 -30.97 19.14 8.12
N ALA A 58 -29.87 19.66 8.64
CA ALA A 58 -28.93 18.83 9.39
C ALA A 58 -29.61 18.28 10.66
N ARG A 59 -29.44 16.99 10.91
CA ARG A 59 -30.05 16.15 11.96
C ARG A 59 -31.51 15.75 11.74
N ASP A 60 -32.11 16.05 10.60
CA ASP A 60 -33.47 15.58 10.28
C ASP A 60 -33.49 14.07 10.06
N VAL A 61 -34.46 13.38 10.66
CA VAL A 61 -34.69 11.95 10.45
C VAL A 61 -35.46 11.75 9.14
N ILE A 62 -34.84 11.07 8.18
CA ILE A 62 -35.42 10.81 6.85
C ILE A 62 -36.17 9.47 6.84
N ILE A 63 -35.60 8.46 7.49
CA ILE A 63 -36.17 7.12 7.62
C ILE A 63 -36.05 6.72 9.08
N LYS A 64 -37.10 6.15 9.66
CA LYS A 64 -37.03 5.51 10.97
C LYS A 64 -37.14 4.00 10.82
N LYS A 65 -36.32 3.27 11.56
CA LYS A 65 -36.35 1.80 11.60
C LYS A 65 -37.75 1.30 11.97
N ASP A 66 -38.12 0.15 11.41
CA ASP A 66 -39.36 -0.59 11.63
C ASP A 66 -40.65 0.10 11.10
N GLU A 67 -40.53 1.28 10.47
CA GLU A 67 -41.65 1.90 9.76
C GLU A 67 -41.95 1.19 8.43
N PRO A 68 -43.18 1.30 7.91
CA PRO A 68 -43.50 0.82 6.56
C PRO A 68 -42.72 1.61 5.50
N ALA A 69 -42.12 0.90 4.55
CA ALA A 69 -41.38 1.53 3.47
C ALA A 69 -42.34 2.13 2.42
N ARG A 70 -42.33 3.46 2.29
CA ARG A 70 -43.21 4.21 1.37
C ARG A 70 -42.50 4.78 0.14
N ALA A 71 -41.20 5.02 0.24
CA ALA A 71 -40.38 5.56 -0.85
C ALA A 71 -38.92 5.10 -0.73
N MET A 72 -38.19 5.12 -1.83
CA MET A 72 -36.72 5.09 -1.86
C MET A 72 -36.18 6.48 -2.19
N PHE A 73 -34.92 6.76 -1.82
CA PHE A 73 -34.35 8.10 -1.91
C PHE A 73 -32.97 8.08 -2.60
N PHE A 74 -32.73 9.09 -3.43
CA PHE A 74 -31.46 9.33 -4.11
C PHE A 74 -30.85 10.64 -3.60
N LEU A 75 -29.64 10.57 -3.07
CA LEU A 75 -28.97 11.73 -2.45
C LEU A 75 -28.28 12.60 -3.49
N LEU A 76 -28.85 13.76 -3.80
CA LEU A 76 -28.34 14.68 -4.81
C LEU A 76 -27.31 15.67 -4.24
N ARG A 77 -27.47 16.05 -2.97
CA ARG A 77 -26.56 16.96 -2.25
C ARG A 77 -26.58 16.65 -0.77
N GLY A 78 -25.44 16.79 -0.11
CA GLY A 78 -25.27 16.55 1.32
C GLY A 78 -24.77 15.14 1.63
N SER A 79 -24.92 14.74 2.89
CA SER A 79 -24.50 13.44 3.44
C SER A 79 -25.48 12.99 4.50
N VAL A 80 -25.74 11.67 4.58
CA VAL A 80 -26.66 11.07 5.54
C VAL A 80 -25.97 9.97 6.35
N ASP A 81 -26.34 9.80 7.61
CA ASP A 81 -25.85 8.74 8.49
C ASP A 81 -26.93 7.68 8.67
N VAL A 82 -26.57 6.41 8.46
CA VAL A 82 -27.39 5.23 8.73
C VAL A 82 -27.07 4.75 10.13
N CYS A 83 -28.06 4.69 11.02
CA CYS A 83 -27.86 4.42 12.44
C CYS A 83 -28.89 3.44 13.00
N SER A 84 -28.59 2.93 14.20
CA SER A 84 -29.49 2.13 15.01
C SER A 84 -30.70 2.96 15.49
N ALA A 85 -31.76 2.28 15.93
CA ALA A 85 -32.99 2.93 16.37
C ALA A 85 -32.80 3.84 17.61
N ASP A 86 -31.76 3.58 18.39
CA ASP A 86 -31.33 4.34 19.56
C ASP A 86 -30.37 5.50 19.22
N TYR A 87 -29.99 5.64 17.95
CA TYR A 87 -29.02 6.64 17.46
C TYR A 87 -27.59 6.48 18.02
N GLU A 88 -27.30 5.44 18.78
CA GLU A 88 -25.98 5.26 19.43
C GLU A 88 -24.93 4.69 18.47
N ARG A 89 -25.36 3.81 17.57
CA ARG A 89 -24.47 3.16 16.60
C ARG A 89 -24.72 3.68 15.19
N ILE A 90 -23.69 4.29 14.60
CA ILE A 90 -23.66 4.66 13.18
C ILE A 90 -23.11 3.44 12.42
N TYR A 91 -23.93 2.89 11.52
CA TYR A 91 -23.55 1.77 10.66
C TYR A 91 -22.78 2.21 9.42
N ALA A 92 -23.14 3.36 8.83
CA ALA A 92 -22.48 3.93 7.65
C ALA A 92 -22.81 5.42 7.46
N THR A 93 -21.91 6.18 6.82
CA THR A 93 -22.19 7.54 6.30
C THR A 93 -22.25 7.48 4.78
N LEU A 94 -23.38 7.89 4.19
CA LEU A 94 -23.58 7.89 2.74
C LEU A 94 -23.31 9.28 2.13
N PRO A 95 -22.40 9.39 1.15
CA PRO A 95 -22.09 10.66 0.47
C PRO A 95 -23.07 10.98 -0.68
N LYS A 96 -22.93 12.17 -1.27
CA LYS A 96 -23.64 12.55 -2.50
C LYS A 96 -23.50 11.46 -3.57
N GLY A 97 -24.60 11.10 -4.22
CA GLY A 97 -24.64 10.07 -5.27
C GLY A 97 -24.95 8.66 -4.75
N SER A 98 -25.38 8.52 -3.49
CA SER A 98 -25.87 7.25 -2.92
C SER A 98 -27.41 7.15 -2.96
N CYS A 99 -27.90 5.92 -3.13
CA CYS A 99 -29.31 5.56 -2.96
C CYS A 99 -29.52 4.89 -1.59
N PHE A 100 -30.64 5.18 -0.92
CA PHE A 100 -31.01 4.57 0.36
C PHE A 100 -32.53 4.39 0.52
N GLY A 101 -32.94 3.38 1.29
CA GLY A 101 -34.35 3.05 1.52
C GLY A 101 -34.96 2.13 0.46
N GLU A 102 -34.15 1.61 -0.45
CA GLU A 102 -34.48 0.69 -1.53
C GLU A 102 -34.96 -0.67 -1.02
N ILE A 103 -34.35 -1.21 0.04
CA ILE A 103 -34.62 -2.58 0.54
C ILE A 103 -36.08 -2.75 0.93
N GLY A 104 -36.63 -1.77 1.66
CA GLY A 104 -38.01 -1.87 2.15
C GLY A 104 -39.04 -1.83 1.02
N ILE A 105 -38.71 -1.16 -0.09
CA ILE A 105 -39.59 -1.07 -1.27
C ILE A 105 -39.45 -2.32 -2.15
N LEU A 106 -38.22 -2.71 -2.50
CA LEU A 106 -37.97 -3.81 -3.43
C LEU A 106 -38.31 -5.20 -2.88
N TYR A 107 -38.22 -5.38 -1.55
CA TYR A 107 -38.53 -6.64 -0.86
C TYR A 107 -39.81 -6.58 -0.03
N SER A 108 -40.57 -5.47 -0.07
CA SER A 108 -41.80 -5.30 0.71
C SER A 108 -41.62 -5.60 2.21
N MET A 109 -40.55 -5.06 2.80
CA MET A 109 -40.22 -5.24 4.22
C MET A 109 -40.24 -3.89 4.97
N PRO A 110 -40.45 -3.88 6.30
CA PRO A 110 -40.26 -2.69 7.12
C PRO A 110 -38.83 -2.14 7.01
N ARG A 111 -38.65 -0.85 7.34
CA ARG A 111 -37.36 -0.17 7.31
C ARG A 111 -36.34 -0.89 8.18
N THR A 112 -35.20 -1.23 7.59
CA THR A 112 -34.15 -2.03 8.26
C THR A 112 -33.26 -1.21 9.20
N ALA A 113 -33.17 0.10 8.99
CA ALA A 113 -32.35 1.03 9.77
C ALA A 113 -32.96 2.44 9.79
N THR A 114 -32.48 3.28 10.70
CA THR A 114 -32.81 4.70 10.78
C THR A 114 -31.79 5.51 9.96
N VAL A 115 -32.22 6.53 9.23
CA VAL A 115 -31.36 7.38 8.39
C VAL A 115 -31.58 8.84 8.75
N ILE A 116 -30.48 9.56 9.00
CA ILE A 116 -30.49 10.96 9.44
C ILE A 116 -29.63 11.80 8.52
N ALA A 117 -30.07 13.01 8.20
CA ALA A 117 -29.25 13.98 7.49
C ALA A 117 -28.07 14.44 8.36
N LYS A 118 -26.82 14.16 7.95
CA LYS A 118 -25.62 14.66 8.63
C LYS A 118 -25.38 16.13 8.32
N THR A 119 -25.58 16.50 7.06
CA THR A 119 -25.55 17.88 6.56
C THR A 119 -26.89 18.25 5.96
N LYS A 120 -27.09 19.52 5.55
CA LYS A 120 -28.30 19.89 4.78
C LYS A 120 -28.33 19.08 3.49
N CYS A 121 -29.35 18.24 3.33
CA CYS A 121 -29.47 17.29 2.24
C CYS A 121 -30.59 17.66 1.27
N THR A 122 -30.35 17.43 -0.02
CA THR A 122 -31.40 17.44 -1.05
C THR A 122 -31.48 16.03 -1.62
N VAL A 123 -32.65 15.42 -1.52
CA VAL A 123 -32.91 14.05 -1.97
C VAL A 123 -34.03 14.04 -3.00
N ALA A 124 -33.91 13.18 -4.01
CA ALA A 124 -35.02 12.83 -4.88
C ALA A 124 -35.69 11.57 -4.34
N ALA A 125 -36.97 11.67 -3.99
CA ALA A 125 -37.78 10.58 -3.47
C ALA A 125 -38.59 9.95 -4.61
N LEU A 126 -38.63 8.62 -4.65
CA LEU A 126 -39.44 7.81 -5.56
C LEU A 126 -40.34 6.89 -4.73
N THR A 127 -41.65 6.99 -4.90
CA THR A 127 -42.65 6.28 -4.10
C THR A 127 -42.79 4.81 -4.51
N ALA A 128 -43.32 3.97 -3.61
CA ALA A 128 -43.54 2.55 -3.90
C ALA A 128 -44.46 2.32 -5.11
N GLU A 129 -45.49 3.15 -5.29
CA GLU A 129 -46.44 3.07 -6.41
C GLU A 129 -45.73 3.37 -7.74
N GLU A 130 -44.91 4.43 -7.79
CA GLU A 130 -44.10 4.78 -8.96
C GLU A 130 -43.07 3.70 -9.28
N VAL A 131 -42.45 3.09 -8.27
CA VAL A 131 -41.51 1.98 -8.46
C VAL A 131 -42.20 0.77 -9.09
N SER A 132 -43.40 0.43 -8.61
CA SER A 132 -44.18 -0.72 -9.11
C SER A 132 -44.66 -0.55 -10.55
N THR A 133 -44.83 0.69 -11.01
CA THR A 133 -45.26 1.01 -12.38
C THR A 133 -44.08 1.22 -13.33
N LEU A 134 -42.97 1.78 -12.83
CA LEU A 134 -41.79 2.13 -13.63
C LEU A 134 -40.84 0.94 -13.84
N LEU A 135 -40.51 0.17 -12.80
CA LEU A 135 -39.49 -0.88 -12.88
C LEU A 135 -39.82 -2.02 -13.88
N PRO A 136 -41.07 -2.50 -13.99
CA PRO A 136 -41.40 -3.55 -14.97
C PRO A 136 -41.18 -3.14 -16.43
N GLN A 137 -41.17 -1.83 -16.73
CA GLN A 137 -40.88 -1.31 -18.08
C GLN A 137 -39.37 -1.34 -18.41
N PHE A 138 -38.51 -1.54 -17.40
CA PHE A 138 -37.04 -1.49 -17.51
C PHE A 138 -36.40 -2.64 -16.72
N PRO A 139 -36.52 -3.90 -17.19
CA PRO A 139 -36.10 -5.09 -16.44
C PRO A 139 -34.61 -5.12 -16.10
N GLU A 140 -33.74 -4.58 -16.95
CA GLU A 140 -32.29 -4.49 -16.70
C GLU A 140 -31.96 -3.56 -15.52
N VAL A 141 -32.68 -2.44 -15.39
CA VAL A 141 -32.50 -1.49 -14.28
C VAL A 141 -33.05 -2.07 -12.98
N GLU A 142 -34.20 -2.72 -13.06
CA GLU A 142 -34.79 -3.44 -11.92
C GLU A 142 -33.83 -4.50 -11.38
N LYS A 143 -33.20 -5.30 -12.26
CA LYS A 143 -32.23 -6.33 -11.89
C LYS A 143 -31.05 -5.75 -11.11
N ILE A 144 -30.46 -4.64 -11.58
CA ILE A 144 -29.34 -3.98 -10.92
C ILE A 144 -29.73 -3.42 -9.54
N LEU A 145 -30.89 -2.77 -9.44
CA LEU A 145 -31.40 -2.24 -8.17
C LEU A 145 -31.68 -3.36 -7.15
N ARG A 146 -32.22 -4.50 -7.61
CA ARG A 146 -32.44 -5.67 -6.77
C ARG A 146 -31.11 -6.26 -6.29
N PHE A 147 -30.14 -6.44 -7.16
CA PHE A 147 -28.82 -6.97 -6.78
C PHE A 147 -28.11 -6.11 -5.72
N GLU A 148 -28.08 -4.79 -5.90
CA GLU A 148 -27.50 -3.86 -4.92
C GLU A 148 -28.23 -3.95 -3.57
N ALA A 149 -29.57 -4.02 -3.58
CA ALA A 149 -30.38 -4.13 -2.38
C ALA A 149 -30.20 -5.48 -1.67
N GLU A 150 -30.02 -6.57 -2.42
CA GLU A 150 -29.73 -7.92 -1.91
C GLU A 150 -28.39 -7.99 -1.18
N GLU A 151 -27.34 -7.40 -1.77
CA GLU A 151 -25.99 -7.34 -1.20
C GLU A 151 -26.00 -6.59 0.14
N ARG A 152 -26.65 -5.43 0.19
CA ARG A 152 -26.81 -4.63 1.41
C ARG A 152 -27.64 -5.35 2.47
N LEU A 153 -28.69 -6.07 2.08
CA LEU A 153 -29.47 -6.89 2.99
C LEU A 153 -28.64 -8.04 3.59
N ALA A 154 -27.78 -8.67 2.79
CA ALA A 154 -26.88 -9.73 3.24
C ALA A 154 -25.85 -9.21 4.27
N LEU A 155 -25.28 -8.02 4.03
CA LEU A 155 -24.37 -7.37 4.99
C LEU A 155 -25.06 -7.11 6.35
N LEU A 156 -26.30 -6.61 6.33
CA LEU A 156 -27.09 -6.37 7.54
C LEU A 156 -27.42 -7.67 8.31
N LYS A 157 -27.67 -8.78 7.60
CA LYS A 157 -27.91 -10.09 8.24
C LYS A 157 -26.64 -10.68 8.85
N LYS A 158 -25.51 -10.65 8.13
CA LYS A 158 -24.20 -11.12 8.63
C LYS A 158 -23.71 -10.35 9.86
N SER A 159 -23.99 -9.05 9.94
CA SER A 159 -23.70 -8.22 11.12
C SER A 159 -24.52 -8.65 12.36
N LYS A 160 -25.77 -9.09 12.19
CA LYS A 160 -26.62 -9.57 13.29
C LYS A 160 -26.22 -10.97 13.78
N GLU A 161 -25.84 -11.87 12.88
CA GLU A 161 -25.48 -13.26 13.22
C GLU A 161 -24.14 -13.39 13.98
N SER A 162 -23.20 -12.49 13.69
CA SER A 162 -21.91 -12.38 14.40
C SER A 162 -22.04 -12.05 15.88
N GLY A 163 -23.17 -11.51 16.32
CA GLY A 163 -23.47 -11.21 17.73
C GLY A 163 -23.83 -12.44 18.59
N THR A 164 -24.06 -13.61 17.98
CA THR A 164 -24.67 -14.78 18.65
C THR A 164 -23.81 -16.04 18.74
N LYS A 165 -22.55 -16.03 18.27
CA LYS A 165 -21.63 -17.19 18.38
C LYS A 165 -20.36 -16.88 19.18
N LEU A 166 -20.34 -17.38 20.42
CA LEU A 166 -19.23 -17.69 21.34
C LEU A 166 -17.88 -16.93 21.24
N ASN A 167 -17.56 -16.19 22.31
CA ASN A 167 -16.27 -16.15 23.02
C ASN A 167 -14.95 -16.38 22.22
N ARG A 168 -14.65 -15.50 21.27
CA ARG A 168 -13.27 -15.09 20.98
C ARG A 168 -13.19 -13.58 21.15
N LYS A 169 -12.30 -13.10 22.03
CA LYS A 169 -12.11 -11.67 22.30
C LYS A 169 -11.88 -10.91 20.97
N PRO A 170 -12.71 -9.91 20.62
CA PRO A 170 -12.40 -9.02 19.52
C PRO A 170 -11.50 -7.91 20.07
N SER A 171 -10.19 -8.09 19.93
CA SER A 171 -9.26 -6.98 19.95
C SER A 171 -9.02 -6.56 18.50
N VAL A 172 -9.21 -5.27 18.23
CA VAL A 172 -9.12 -4.56 16.94
C VAL A 172 -10.49 -4.25 16.32
N GLU A 173 -11.28 -3.41 17.01
CA GLU A 173 -12.25 -2.52 16.36
C GLU A 173 -11.59 -1.15 16.20
N ARG A 174 -10.87 -0.97 15.11
CA ARG A 174 -10.57 0.32 14.50
C ARG A 174 -10.35 0.05 13.01
N ASN A 175 -11.16 0.68 12.17
CA ASN A 175 -11.18 0.63 10.71
C ASN A 175 -12.05 -0.46 10.07
N VAL A 176 -13.37 -0.46 10.36
CA VAL A 176 -14.38 -1.12 9.49
C VAL A 176 -14.85 -0.18 8.36
N GLU A 177 -14.34 1.07 8.31
CA GLU A 177 -14.79 2.10 7.37
C GLU A 177 -14.47 1.79 5.89
N SER A 178 -13.40 1.03 5.60
CA SER A 178 -12.97 0.70 4.21
C SER A 178 -13.96 -0.18 3.45
N PHE A 179 -14.60 -1.14 4.12
CA PHE A 179 -15.49 -2.12 3.49
C PHE A 179 -16.92 -1.61 3.24
N CYS A 180 -17.31 -0.50 3.87
CA CYS A 180 -18.71 -0.06 3.88
C CYS A 180 -19.07 0.93 2.77
N GLU A 181 -18.10 1.58 2.13
CA GLU A 181 -18.38 2.59 1.11
C GLU A 181 -18.69 2.01 -0.29
N THR A 182 -18.22 0.80 -0.58
CA THR A 182 -18.41 0.14 -1.89
C THR A 182 -18.69 -1.35 -1.73
N GLY A 183 -19.76 -1.88 -2.33
CA GLY A 183 -20.13 -3.30 -2.25
C GLY A 183 -18.99 -4.24 -2.66
N ALA A 184 -18.93 -5.43 -2.06
CA ALA A 184 -17.97 -6.50 -2.37
C ALA A 184 -17.90 -6.79 -3.86
N ARG A 185 -19.04 -6.70 -4.54
CA ARG A 185 -19.13 -6.85 -5.99
C ARG A 185 -18.26 -5.85 -6.78
N VAL A 186 -18.18 -4.59 -6.34
CA VAL A 186 -17.38 -3.56 -7.04
C VAL A 186 -15.89 -3.85 -6.92
N HIS A 187 -15.47 -4.29 -5.73
CA HIS A 187 -14.08 -4.70 -5.50
C HIS A 187 -13.71 -5.94 -6.31
N LEU A 188 -14.60 -6.94 -6.35
CA LEU A 188 -14.41 -8.13 -7.17
C LEU A 188 -14.34 -7.80 -8.66
N GLN A 189 -15.20 -6.91 -9.17
CA GLN A 189 -15.21 -6.53 -10.59
C GLN A 189 -13.91 -5.83 -11.05
N ARG A 190 -13.20 -5.15 -10.14
CA ARG A 190 -11.90 -4.51 -10.44
C ARG A 190 -10.77 -5.51 -10.60
N MET A 191 -10.94 -6.75 -10.14
CA MET A 191 -9.92 -7.78 -10.28
C MET A 191 -9.88 -8.24 -11.74
N PRO A 192 -8.69 -8.32 -12.38
CA PRO A 192 -8.56 -8.72 -13.79
C PRO A 192 -9.28 -10.04 -14.11
N LEU A 193 -9.24 -10.98 -13.17
CA LEU A 193 -9.89 -12.29 -13.23
C LEU A 193 -11.43 -12.23 -13.38
N PHE A 194 -12.05 -11.28 -12.70
CA PHE A 194 -13.51 -11.15 -12.61
C PHE A 194 -14.07 -10.10 -13.58
N SER A 195 -13.19 -9.34 -14.24
CA SER A 195 -13.56 -8.28 -15.18
C SER A 195 -14.37 -8.79 -16.39
N GLN A 196 -14.14 -10.04 -16.80
CA GLN A 196 -14.83 -10.69 -17.93
C GLN A 196 -15.95 -11.65 -17.50
N CYS A 197 -16.24 -11.75 -16.20
CA CYS A 197 -17.24 -12.67 -15.68
C CYS A 197 -18.67 -12.11 -15.84
N PRO A 198 -19.69 -12.97 -16.04
CA PRO A 198 -21.09 -12.57 -16.06
C PRO A 198 -21.52 -11.91 -14.74
N GLU A 199 -22.43 -10.95 -14.85
CA GLU A 199 -22.91 -10.17 -13.71
C GLU A 199 -23.56 -11.03 -12.61
N GLU A 200 -24.31 -12.05 -13.01
CA GLU A 200 -25.00 -12.98 -12.11
C GLU A 200 -24.03 -13.85 -11.31
N PHE A 201 -22.88 -14.17 -11.90
CA PHE A 201 -21.80 -14.91 -11.25
C PHE A 201 -21.16 -14.06 -10.15
N LEU A 202 -20.81 -12.80 -10.48
CA LEU A 202 -20.24 -11.86 -9.50
C LEU A 202 -21.21 -11.57 -8.36
N HIS A 203 -22.50 -11.44 -8.66
CA HIS A 203 -23.54 -11.31 -7.64
C HIS A 203 -23.55 -12.53 -6.71
N SER A 204 -23.57 -13.74 -7.27
CA SER A 204 -23.58 -14.98 -6.49
C SER A 204 -22.35 -15.13 -5.59
N ILE A 205 -21.17 -14.70 -6.05
CA ILE A 205 -19.94 -14.69 -5.24
C ILE A 205 -20.00 -13.60 -4.16
N SER A 206 -20.45 -12.39 -4.50
CA SER A 206 -20.51 -11.26 -3.55
C SER A 206 -21.36 -11.57 -2.31
N LEU A 207 -22.40 -12.39 -2.45
CA LEU A 207 -23.23 -12.85 -1.33
C LEU A 207 -22.51 -13.87 -0.42
N LYS A 208 -21.57 -14.63 -0.97
CA LYS A 208 -20.90 -15.76 -0.30
C LYS A 208 -19.52 -15.42 0.28
N VAL A 209 -18.92 -14.29 -0.12
CA VAL A 209 -17.63 -13.84 0.42
C VAL A 209 -17.76 -13.29 1.85
N GLU A 210 -16.67 -13.42 2.61
CA GLU A 210 -16.53 -12.87 3.96
C GLU A 210 -15.30 -11.95 4.03
N PRO A 211 -15.43 -10.70 4.48
CA PRO A 211 -14.28 -9.82 4.67
C PRO A 211 -13.43 -10.32 5.85
N ARG A 212 -12.10 -10.36 5.67
CA ARG A 212 -11.12 -10.61 6.73
C ARG A 212 -9.99 -9.59 6.67
N HIS A 213 -9.45 -9.29 7.84
CA HIS A 213 -8.31 -8.38 8.01
C HIS A 213 -7.14 -9.12 8.65
N TYR A 214 -5.93 -8.89 8.13
CA TYR A 214 -4.70 -9.43 8.70
C TYR A 214 -3.70 -8.30 8.98
N PRO A 215 -3.12 -8.23 10.20
CA PRO A 215 -2.08 -7.26 10.51
C PRO A 215 -0.79 -7.61 9.74
N PRO A 216 0.20 -6.71 9.65
CA PRO A 216 1.44 -6.95 8.92
C PRO A 216 2.25 -8.08 9.58
N ASN A 217 2.95 -8.86 8.77
CA ASN A 217 3.72 -10.05 9.15
C ASN A 217 2.89 -11.26 9.66
N ALA A 218 1.56 -11.24 9.50
CA ALA A 218 0.72 -12.37 9.82
C ALA A 218 0.89 -13.50 8.80
N LEU A 219 1.09 -14.73 9.28
CA LEU A 219 1.14 -15.93 8.45
C LEU A 219 -0.28 -16.41 8.17
N ILE A 220 -0.72 -16.29 6.91
CA ILE A 220 -2.11 -16.54 6.48
C ILE A 220 -2.27 -17.98 6.01
N ILE A 221 -1.31 -18.49 5.24
CA ILE A 221 -1.27 -19.88 4.76
C ILE A 221 0.08 -20.48 5.12
N ARG A 222 0.06 -21.73 5.59
CA ARG A 222 1.26 -22.55 5.74
C ARG A 222 1.32 -23.61 4.65
N LYS A 223 2.51 -23.83 4.10
CA LYS A 223 2.79 -24.92 3.18
C LYS A 223 2.50 -26.26 3.86
N GLY A 224 1.82 -27.16 3.16
CA GLY A 224 1.43 -28.49 3.62
C GLY A 224 0.06 -28.58 4.28
N ASP A 225 -0.54 -27.44 4.69
CA ASP A 225 -1.87 -27.44 5.27
C ASP A 225 -2.93 -27.81 4.23
N ILE A 226 -4.07 -28.35 4.67
CA ILE A 226 -5.22 -28.56 3.79
C ILE A 226 -6.01 -27.26 3.70
N GLY A 227 -6.06 -26.68 2.50
CA GLY A 227 -6.74 -25.42 2.24
C GLY A 227 -8.18 -25.59 1.78
N THR A 228 -9.14 -24.99 2.49
CA THR A 228 -10.57 -24.98 2.10
C THR A 228 -11.07 -23.61 1.66
N GLU A 229 -10.20 -22.60 1.60
CA GLU A 229 -10.57 -21.19 1.38
C GLU A 229 -9.68 -20.54 0.31
N VAL A 230 -10.26 -19.64 -0.50
CA VAL A 230 -9.53 -18.75 -1.42
C VAL A 230 -9.65 -17.31 -0.93
N PHE A 231 -8.60 -16.52 -1.15
CA PHE A 231 -8.48 -15.16 -0.64
C PHE A 231 -8.32 -14.18 -1.82
N PHE A 232 -9.14 -13.13 -1.85
CA PHE A 232 -9.09 -12.06 -2.84
C PHE A 232 -8.59 -10.78 -2.18
N ILE A 233 -7.47 -10.21 -2.64
CA ILE A 233 -6.84 -9.04 -2.03
C ILE A 233 -7.53 -7.78 -2.49
N VAL A 234 -8.15 -7.08 -1.53
CA VAL A 234 -8.81 -5.78 -1.75
C VAL A 234 -7.81 -4.65 -1.59
N ASP A 235 -7.05 -4.68 -0.49
CA ASP A 235 -5.98 -3.73 -0.20
C ASP A 235 -4.87 -4.41 0.60
N GLY A 236 -3.65 -3.90 0.45
CA GLY A 236 -2.45 -4.44 1.06
C GLY A 236 -1.68 -5.40 0.16
N THR A 237 -0.65 -6.00 0.74
CA THR A 237 0.33 -6.82 0.03
C THR A 237 0.71 -8.04 0.85
N VAL A 238 0.86 -9.17 0.16
CA VAL A 238 1.37 -10.42 0.73
C VAL A 238 2.62 -10.87 -0.01
N GLU A 239 3.45 -11.65 0.66
CA GLU A 239 4.57 -12.35 0.07
C GLU A 239 4.37 -13.85 0.17
N VAL A 240 4.78 -14.54 -0.90
CA VAL A 240 4.79 -16.00 -1.01
C VAL A 240 6.20 -16.47 -0.72
N THR A 241 6.38 -17.29 0.32
CA THR A 241 7.69 -17.76 0.78
C THR A 241 7.80 -19.28 0.75
N THR A 242 9.03 -19.79 0.63
CA THR A 242 9.33 -21.23 0.75
C THR A 242 9.36 -21.67 2.22
N LEU A 243 9.93 -22.85 2.51
CA LEU A 243 10.14 -23.34 3.89
C LEU A 243 11.01 -22.38 4.71
N ASP A 244 11.92 -21.65 4.06
CA ASP A 244 12.73 -20.61 4.69
C ASP A 244 12.02 -19.26 4.61
N PRO A 245 11.74 -18.59 5.76
CA PRO A 245 10.98 -17.35 5.80
C PRO A 245 11.70 -16.14 5.17
N ASN A 246 12.98 -16.28 4.81
CA ASN A 246 13.78 -15.23 4.18
C ASN A 246 13.73 -15.28 2.63
N THR A 247 13.27 -16.38 2.05
CA THR A 247 13.26 -16.58 0.59
C THR A 247 11.87 -16.26 0.03
N VAL A 248 11.75 -15.07 -0.58
CA VAL A 248 10.50 -14.58 -1.17
C VAL A 248 10.43 -14.97 -2.64
N ILE A 249 9.45 -15.79 -2.99
CA ILE A 249 9.21 -16.31 -4.35
C ILE A 249 8.43 -15.29 -5.19
N ALA A 250 7.44 -14.64 -4.57
CA ALA A 250 6.56 -13.69 -5.23
C ALA A 250 5.93 -12.72 -4.23
N ARG A 251 5.45 -11.58 -4.72
CA ARG A 251 4.63 -10.64 -3.96
C ARG A 251 3.33 -10.42 -4.72
N LEU A 252 2.22 -10.48 -3.99
CA LEU A 252 0.87 -10.27 -4.52
C LEU A 252 0.28 -9.02 -3.85
N GLY A 253 -0.45 -8.22 -4.62
CA GLY A 253 -1.02 -6.95 -4.18
C GLY A 253 -2.53 -6.85 -4.42
N ALA A 254 -3.07 -5.65 -4.20
CA ALA A 254 -4.48 -5.35 -4.47
C ALA A 254 -4.87 -5.74 -5.91
N GLY A 255 -5.94 -6.52 -6.04
CA GLY A 255 -6.40 -7.07 -7.33
C GLY A 255 -5.93 -8.50 -7.61
N ASP A 256 -4.95 -9.01 -6.87
CA ASP A 256 -4.52 -10.41 -6.93
C ASP A 256 -5.31 -11.29 -5.95
N PHE A 257 -5.17 -12.61 -6.09
CA PHE A 257 -5.80 -13.59 -5.22
C PHE A 257 -4.83 -14.75 -4.94
N PHE A 258 -5.08 -15.50 -3.87
CA PHE A 258 -4.23 -16.62 -3.49
C PHE A 258 -5.01 -17.73 -2.77
N GLY A 259 -4.44 -18.94 -2.82
CA GLY A 259 -5.02 -20.14 -2.20
C GLY A 259 -5.94 -20.94 -3.13
N GLU A 260 -6.03 -20.55 -4.39
CA GLU A 260 -6.77 -21.20 -5.47
C GLU A 260 -6.21 -22.59 -5.80
N ILE A 261 -4.88 -22.77 -5.80
CA ILE A 261 -4.20 -24.03 -6.16
C ILE A 261 -4.72 -25.19 -5.31
N GLY A 262 -4.74 -25.02 -3.98
CA GLY A 262 -5.14 -26.08 -3.07
C GLY A 262 -6.62 -26.47 -3.20
N ILE A 263 -7.46 -25.54 -3.65
CA ILE A 263 -8.89 -25.80 -3.87
C ILE A 263 -9.11 -26.44 -5.23
N LEU A 264 -8.64 -25.82 -6.31
CA LEU A 264 -8.97 -26.23 -7.68
C LEU A 264 -8.27 -27.52 -8.10
N LEU A 265 -7.03 -27.73 -7.64
CA LEU A 265 -6.23 -28.91 -7.97
C LEU A 265 -6.28 -30.01 -6.90
N ASN A 266 -6.98 -29.75 -5.79
CA ASN A 266 -7.13 -30.70 -4.67
C ASN A 266 -5.78 -31.18 -4.11
N VAL A 267 -4.82 -30.26 -4.00
CA VAL A 267 -3.50 -30.49 -3.42
C VAL A 267 -3.36 -29.75 -2.08
N PRO A 268 -2.47 -30.18 -1.18
CA PRO A 268 -2.12 -29.38 -0.01
C PRO A 268 -1.60 -27.99 -0.41
N ARG A 269 -1.65 -27.03 0.52
CA ARG A 269 -1.12 -25.68 0.31
C ARG A 269 0.35 -25.75 -0.12
N THR A 270 0.67 -25.11 -1.23
CA THR A 270 1.95 -25.30 -1.92
C THR A 270 3.07 -24.38 -1.43
N ALA A 271 2.72 -23.26 -0.79
CA ALA A 271 3.66 -22.28 -0.27
C ALA A 271 3.15 -21.59 1.00
N ASN A 272 4.05 -20.93 1.73
CA ASN A 272 3.71 -20.07 2.84
C ASN A 272 3.27 -18.69 2.31
N ILE A 273 2.26 -18.08 2.92
CA ILE A 273 1.82 -16.73 2.55
C ILE A 273 1.75 -15.85 3.79
N ARG A 274 2.46 -14.72 3.74
CA ARG A 274 2.59 -13.78 4.85
C ARG A 274 2.19 -12.38 4.41
N SER A 275 1.42 -11.67 5.21
CA SER A 275 1.13 -10.25 4.96
C SER A 275 2.38 -9.40 5.15
N VAL A 276 2.61 -8.43 4.26
CA VAL A 276 3.69 -7.45 4.37
C VAL A 276 3.17 -6.14 4.96
N THR A 277 1.96 -5.77 4.56
CA THR A 277 1.22 -4.58 5.03
C THR A 277 -0.06 -5.01 5.75
N ASN A 278 -0.84 -4.05 6.24
CA ASN A 278 -2.21 -4.33 6.66
C ASN A 278 -2.99 -4.86 5.46
N LEU A 279 -3.55 -6.04 5.58
CA LEU A 279 -4.17 -6.74 4.48
C LEU A 279 -5.67 -6.82 4.69
N GLU A 280 -6.42 -6.37 3.68
CA GLU A 280 -7.86 -6.49 3.58
C GLU A 280 -8.20 -7.47 2.45
N VAL A 281 -8.89 -8.55 2.78
CA VAL A 281 -9.22 -9.63 1.84
C VAL A 281 -10.68 -10.05 1.94
N TYR A 282 -11.23 -10.51 0.82
CA TYR A 282 -12.44 -11.33 0.81
C TYR A 282 -12.08 -12.81 0.80
N VAL A 283 -12.70 -13.59 1.67
CA VAL A 283 -12.51 -15.03 1.79
C VAL A 283 -13.73 -15.76 1.27
N LEU A 284 -13.51 -16.78 0.44
CA LEU A 284 -14.55 -17.63 -0.11
C LEU A 284 -14.25 -19.10 0.15
N ASN A 285 -15.22 -19.82 0.69
CA ASN A 285 -15.10 -21.24 0.98
C ASN A 285 -15.17 -22.09 -0.31
N ARG A 286 -14.46 -23.22 -0.30
CA ARG A 286 -14.45 -24.20 -1.40
C ARG A 286 -15.84 -24.67 -1.80
N ALA A 287 -16.67 -25.06 -0.82
CA ALA A 287 -18.02 -25.55 -1.10
C ALA A 287 -18.87 -24.49 -1.79
N ASP A 288 -18.75 -23.23 -1.34
CA ASP A 288 -19.45 -22.10 -1.92
C ASP A 288 -18.96 -21.75 -3.32
N PHE A 289 -17.64 -21.72 -3.51
CA PHE A 289 -17.01 -21.48 -4.81
C PHE A 289 -17.41 -22.55 -5.84
N LEU A 290 -17.31 -23.84 -5.49
CA LEU A 290 -17.71 -24.94 -6.37
C LEU A 290 -19.20 -24.92 -6.70
N THR A 291 -20.06 -24.53 -5.75
CA THR A 291 -21.51 -24.40 -5.98
C THR A 291 -21.84 -23.28 -6.97
N VAL A 292 -21.06 -22.19 -6.97
CA VAL A 292 -21.26 -21.11 -7.94
C VAL A 292 -20.66 -21.51 -9.30
N CYS A 293 -19.46 -22.09 -9.32
CA CYS A 293 -18.80 -22.55 -10.54
C CYS A 293 -19.56 -23.67 -11.27
N SER A 294 -20.32 -24.52 -10.58
CA SER A 294 -21.11 -25.58 -11.23
C SER A 294 -22.19 -25.05 -12.17
N ARG A 295 -22.62 -23.79 -11.99
CA ARG A 295 -23.55 -23.09 -12.88
C ARG A 295 -22.87 -22.48 -14.09
N TYR A 296 -21.55 -22.36 -14.09
CA TYR A 296 -20.74 -21.74 -15.16
C TYR A 296 -19.49 -22.61 -15.47
N PRO A 297 -19.66 -23.73 -16.20
CA PRO A 297 -18.57 -24.69 -16.47
C PRO A 297 -17.37 -24.09 -17.22
N ASP A 298 -17.59 -23.10 -18.10
CA ASP A 298 -16.52 -22.45 -18.85
C ASP A 298 -15.60 -21.64 -17.94
N LEU A 299 -16.16 -20.89 -16.99
CA LEU A 299 -15.39 -20.19 -15.98
C LEU A 299 -14.64 -21.17 -15.08
N GLN A 300 -15.29 -22.28 -14.70
CA GLN A 300 -14.64 -23.32 -13.89
C GLN A 300 -13.38 -23.88 -14.57
N ARG A 301 -13.40 -24.05 -15.90
CA ARG A 301 -12.22 -24.45 -16.68
C ARG A 301 -11.14 -23.37 -16.64
N GLN A 302 -11.50 -22.11 -16.91
CA GLN A 302 -10.55 -20.99 -16.85
C GLN A 302 -9.85 -20.86 -15.49
N PHE A 303 -10.61 -20.96 -14.38
CA PHE A 303 -10.03 -20.95 -13.04
C PHE A 303 -9.06 -22.10 -12.82
N ARG A 304 -9.39 -23.30 -13.32
CA ARG A 304 -8.50 -24.48 -13.22
C ARG A 304 -7.21 -24.27 -14.01
N ASP A 305 -7.30 -23.83 -15.26
CA ASP A 305 -6.13 -23.60 -16.13
C ASP A 305 -5.19 -22.54 -15.53
N MET A 306 -5.76 -21.49 -14.93
CA MET A 306 -4.99 -20.48 -14.19
C MET A 306 -4.30 -21.05 -12.96
N ALA A 307 -4.97 -21.93 -12.20
CA ALA A 307 -4.36 -22.59 -11.04
C ALA A 307 -3.24 -23.54 -11.45
N GLU A 308 -3.37 -24.26 -12.57
CA GLU A 308 -2.32 -25.12 -13.13
C GLU A 308 -1.10 -24.29 -13.56
N THR A 309 -1.34 -23.18 -14.25
CA THR A 309 -0.28 -22.25 -14.65
C THR A 309 0.43 -21.64 -13.43
N ALA A 310 -0.32 -21.23 -12.41
CA ALA A 310 0.25 -20.69 -11.17
C ALA A 310 1.08 -21.73 -10.41
N LEU A 311 0.65 -23.00 -10.40
CA LEU A 311 1.40 -24.10 -9.81
C LEU A 311 2.71 -24.34 -10.57
N HIS A 312 2.67 -24.37 -11.91
CA HIS A 312 3.85 -24.57 -12.74
C HIS A 312 4.89 -23.45 -12.54
N ASN A 313 4.46 -22.19 -12.63
CA ASN A 313 5.32 -21.03 -12.39
C ASN A 313 5.96 -21.02 -10.99
N LEU A 314 5.23 -21.51 -9.98
CA LEU A 314 5.74 -21.60 -8.63
C LEU A 314 6.77 -22.73 -8.50
N GLN A 315 6.59 -23.85 -9.21
CA GLN A 315 7.56 -24.95 -9.25
C GLN A 315 8.85 -24.54 -9.97
N GLU A 316 8.76 -23.88 -11.13
CA GLU A 316 9.93 -23.39 -11.87
C GLU A 316 10.75 -22.40 -11.03
N LYS A 317 10.10 -21.42 -10.38
CA LYS A 317 10.79 -20.46 -9.52
C LYS A 317 11.46 -21.10 -8.31
N ILE A 318 10.89 -22.17 -7.77
CA ILE A 318 11.53 -22.92 -6.68
C ILE A 318 12.79 -23.64 -7.19
N LEU A 319 12.74 -24.23 -8.39
CA LEU A 319 13.90 -24.88 -9.02
C LEU A 319 15.03 -23.88 -9.33
N GLU A 320 14.70 -22.69 -9.82
CA GLU A 320 15.68 -21.61 -10.08
C GLU A 320 16.37 -21.13 -8.78
N LEU A 321 15.64 -21.08 -7.66
CA LEU A 321 16.19 -20.69 -6.36
C LEU A 321 17.11 -21.78 -5.77
N ASP A 322 16.80 -23.06 -5.97
CA ASP A 322 17.63 -24.18 -5.51
C ASP A 322 18.93 -24.33 -6.32
N GLU A 323 18.98 -23.98 -7.61
CA GLU A 323 20.23 -23.99 -8.40
C GLU A 323 21.28 -22.99 -7.87
N THR A 324 20.84 -21.87 -7.28
CA THR A 324 21.76 -20.91 -6.66
C THR A 324 22.36 -21.41 -5.35
N ALA A 325 21.71 -22.36 -4.67
CA ALA A 325 22.22 -23.02 -3.46
C ALA A 325 23.23 -24.15 -3.79
N ILE A 326 23.18 -24.72 -4.99
CA ILE A 326 24.06 -25.83 -5.42
C ILE A 326 25.48 -25.34 -5.77
N ASN A 327 25.68 -24.07 -6.11
CA ASN A 327 27.02 -23.50 -6.42
C ASN A 327 27.89 -23.19 -5.20
N THR A 328 27.46 -23.54 -3.97
CA THR A 328 28.29 -23.41 -2.75
C THR A 328 28.57 -24.72 -2.02
N VAL A 329 28.14 -25.88 -2.54
CA VAL A 329 28.53 -27.18 -1.99
C VAL A 329 28.82 -28.18 -3.12
N THR A 330 30.03 -28.08 -3.68
CA THR A 330 30.63 -29.18 -4.44
C THR A 330 31.94 -29.61 -3.78
N GLU A 331 31.83 -30.38 -2.70
CA GLU A 331 32.67 -31.57 -2.49
C GLU A 331 31.80 -32.69 -1.91
N GLY A 332 31.64 -33.75 -2.71
CA GLY A 332 31.12 -35.04 -2.24
C GLY A 332 29.62 -35.25 -2.40
N CYS A 333 29.19 -35.70 -3.59
CA CYS A 333 28.71 -37.08 -3.76
C CYS A 333 28.18 -37.30 -5.19
N LYS A 334 28.66 -38.38 -5.81
CA LYS A 334 28.32 -38.79 -7.17
C LYS A 334 26.87 -39.29 -7.25
N TYR A 335 26.16 -38.89 -8.29
CA TYR A 335 24.88 -39.45 -8.71
C TYR A 335 25.11 -40.64 -9.65
N VAL A 336 24.40 -41.75 -9.44
CA VAL A 336 24.29 -42.88 -10.39
C VAL A 336 22.82 -42.95 -10.81
N PRO A 337 22.50 -42.94 -12.11
CA PRO A 337 21.12 -43.05 -12.56
C PRO A 337 20.70 -44.52 -12.63
N ILE A 338 19.45 -44.82 -12.28
CA ILE A 338 18.82 -46.09 -12.64
C ILE A 338 17.46 -45.80 -13.24
N ASP A 339 17.31 -46.27 -14.48
CA ASP A 339 16.15 -46.21 -15.36
C ASP A 339 14.95 -47.03 -14.85
N GLU A 340 13.80 -46.69 -15.43
CA GLU A 340 12.54 -47.43 -15.45
C GLU A 340 12.72 -48.89 -15.91
N GLN A 341 12.04 -49.86 -15.27
CA GLN A 341 11.17 -50.88 -15.91
C GLN A 341 10.77 -52.07 -14.99
N HIS A 342 9.49 -52.44 -15.10
CA HIS A 342 8.86 -53.78 -15.01
C HIS A 342 8.55 -54.50 -13.67
N TYR A 343 7.23 -54.51 -13.36
CA TYR A 343 6.31 -55.58 -12.95
C TYR A 343 6.79 -56.91 -12.32
N GLY A 344 6.13 -57.32 -11.22
CA GLY A 344 6.00 -58.73 -10.82
C GLY A 344 5.54 -58.96 -9.37
N ALA A 345 4.26 -59.28 -9.17
CA ALA A 345 3.67 -59.80 -7.92
C ALA A 345 4.05 -61.29 -7.67
N PRO A 346 3.51 -62.09 -6.70
CA PRO A 346 2.60 -61.77 -5.58
C PRO A 346 2.84 -62.55 -4.23
N LEU A 347 2.11 -62.07 -3.19
CA LEU A 347 1.33 -62.76 -2.14
C LEU A 347 1.90 -63.89 -1.24
N GLY A 348 1.75 -63.64 0.08
CA GLY A 348 1.19 -64.58 1.06
C GLY A 348 1.64 -64.28 2.51
N SER A 349 0.81 -64.16 3.55
CA SER A 349 -0.66 -64.16 3.68
C SER A 349 -1.07 -63.77 5.11
N ILE A 350 -2.11 -62.92 5.25
CA ILE A 350 -3.32 -63.06 6.11
C ILE A 350 -3.13 -62.92 7.66
N ALA A 351 -3.96 -62.22 8.44
CA ALA A 351 -5.40 -61.89 8.40
C ALA A 351 -5.69 -60.62 9.25
N ALA A 352 -6.85 -59.98 9.28
CA ALA A 352 -8.05 -59.87 8.45
C ALA A 352 -9.00 -58.89 9.18
N ASN A 353 -9.84 -58.19 8.42
CA ASN A 353 -10.98 -57.34 8.83
C ASN A 353 -10.63 -55.86 9.11
N SER A 354 -10.68 -54.92 8.15
CA SER A 354 -11.80 -54.47 7.28
C SER A 354 -12.78 -53.50 7.96
N VAL A 355 -12.73 -52.26 7.45
CA VAL A 355 -13.85 -51.33 7.18
C VAL A 355 -14.20 -50.26 8.23
N CYS A 356 -14.23 -49.03 7.70
CA CYS A 356 -14.78 -47.80 8.25
C CYS A 356 -16.25 -47.91 8.68
N ARG A 357 -16.67 -47.16 9.72
CA ARG A 357 -17.68 -46.07 9.64
C ARG A 357 -18.09 -45.56 11.03
N THR A 358 -18.53 -44.30 10.99
CA THR A 358 -19.23 -43.43 11.94
C THR A 358 -20.32 -44.07 12.83
N THR A 359 -20.67 -43.47 13.97
CA THR A 359 -21.99 -42.86 14.31
C THR A 359 -22.06 -42.35 15.76
N SER A 360 -23.11 -41.58 16.04
CA SER A 360 -23.44 -40.75 17.19
C SER A 360 -24.00 -41.50 18.42
N ASP A 361 -24.14 -40.69 19.49
CA ASP A 361 -25.17 -40.70 20.54
C ASP A 361 -24.87 -41.32 21.92
N GLN A 362 -24.98 -40.39 22.89
CA GLN A 362 -25.53 -40.45 24.26
C GLN A 362 -25.06 -41.52 25.25
N ASP A 363 -24.79 -41.06 26.48
CA ASP A 363 -25.41 -41.70 27.65
C ASP A 363 -25.80 -40.66 28.73
N PRO A 364 -26.98 -40.81 29.38
CA PRO A 364 -27.62 -39.85 30.24
C PRO A 364 -27.50 -40.23 31.73
N THR A 365 -26.98 -39.34 32.56
CA THR A 365 -27.29 -39.35 34.01
C THR A 365 -27.14 -37.93 34.56
N LEU A 366 -28.27 -37.21 34.58
CA LEU A 366 -28.47 -35.94 35.30
C LEU A 366 -28.51 -36.18 36.83
N PRO A 367 -28.33 -35.12 37.66
CA PRO A 367 -29.46 -34.25 37.95
C PRO A 367 -29.21 -32.76 37.65
N THR A 368 -30.24 -32.16 37.04
CA THR A 368 -30.54 -30.73 36.93
C THR A 368 -30.96 -30.12 38.28
N VAL A 369 -30.47 -28.93 38.63
CA VAL A 369 -31.27 -27.92 39.36
C VAL A 369 -30.95 -26.51 38.87
N VAL A 370 -32.04 -25.76 38.74
CA VAL A 370 -32.29 -24.44 38.17
C VAL A 370 -32.09 -23.33 39.22
N ASP A 371 -31.77 -22.13 38.74
CA ASP A 371 -31.95 -20.81 39.37
C ASP A 371 -31.54 -20.61 40.83
N VAL A 372 -30.39 -19.96 41.06
CA VAL A 372 -30.20 -19.10 42.24
C VAL A 372 -29.24 -17.93 41.91
N LEU A 373 -29.83 -16.73 41.90
CA LEU A 373 -29.26 -15.41 42.24
C LEU A 373 -28.48 -14.60 41.19
N ARG A 374 -29.27 -13.70 40.56
CA ARG A 374 -28.97 -12.27 40.44
C ARG A 374 -28.58 -11.64 41.79
N HIS A 375 -27.92 -10.48 41.71
CA HIS A 375 -27.38 -9.60 42.77
C HIS A 375 -25.96 -10.01 43.18
N THR A 376 -24.90 -9.23 42.94
CA THR A 376 -24.73 -7.84 43.36
C THR A 376 -23.73 -7.05 42.51
N GLU A 377 -23.99 -5.75 42.44
CA GLU A 377 -23.27 -4.67 41.79
C GLU A 377 -21.83 -4.41 42.27
N THR A 378 -21.09 -3.71 41.40
CA THR A 378 -20.00 -2.76 41.68
C THR A 378 -18.73 -3.27 42.39
N LYS A 379 -17.61 -3.33 41.66
CA LYS A 379 -16.35 -2.64 42.05
C LYS A 379 -15.24 -2.78 41.01
N LYS A 380 -14.56 -1.65 40.81
CA LYS A 380 -13.34 -1.38 40.03
C LYS A 380 -12.35 -2.56 40.03
N ARG A 381 -11.88 -2.99 38.85
CA ARG A 381 -10.75 -3.93 38.75
C ARG A 381 -9.41 -3.19 38.58
N ARG A 382 -8.51 -3.49 39.52
CA ARG A 382 -7.05 -3.25 39.48
C ARG A 382 -6.37 -4.25 38.53
N ALA A 383 -5.10 -3.97 38.23
CA ALA A 383 -4.21 -4.73 37.38
C ALA A 383 -4.06 -6.21 37.78
N SER A 384 -3.86 -7.05 36.77
CA SER A 384 -3.73 -8.50 36.85
C SER A 384 -2.42 -8.94 37.51
N VAL A 385 -2.52 -9.76 38.55
CA VAL A 385 -1.44 -10.60 39.08
C VAL A 385 -1.54 -11.96 38.39
N ALA A 386 -0.41 -12.47 37.88
CA ALA A 386 -0.31 -13.83 37.35
C ALA A 386 -0.27 -14.83 38.51
N VAL A 387 -1.19 -15.80 38.52
CA VAL A 387 -1.15 -16.95 39.44
C VAL A 387 -0.69 -18.16 38.65
N TRP A 388 0.48 -18.68 39.01
CA TRP A 388 1.00 -19.96 38.61
C TRP A 388 0.34 -21.04 39.47
N SER A 389 -0.26 -22.06 38.86
CA SER A 389 -0.87 -23.18 39.57
C SER A 389 -0.23 -24.50 39.12
N ASP A 390 0.91 -24.82 39.71
CA ASP A 390 1.46 -26.17 39.74
C ASP A 390 1.71 -26.57 41.21
N PRO A 391 1.01 -27.59 41.75
CA PRO A 391 1.13 -28.05 43.14
C PRO A 391 2.51 -28.61 43.52
N SER A 392 3.34 -28.97 42.54
CA SER A 392 4.65 -29.59 42.77
C SER A 392 5.74 -28.56 43.14
N LEU A 393 5.57 -27.32 42.68
CA LEU A 393 6.51 -26.21 42.95
C LEU A 393 6.29 -25.53 44.30
N LEU A 394 5.10 -25.66 44.88
CA LEU A 394 4.78 -25.15 46.22
C LEU A 394 5.44 -25.98 47.34
N GLN A 395 5.66 -27.27 47.12
CA GLN A 395 6.26 -28.16 48.12
C GLN A 395 7.78 -27.98 48.21
N PHE A 396 8.43 -27.54 47.13
CA PHE A 396 9.87 -27.23 47.13
C PHE A 396 10.19 -25.88 47.80
N ALA A 397 9.24 -24.93 47.77
CA ALA A 397 9.39 -23.62 48.40
C ALA A 397 9.21 -23.65 49.94
N GLN A 398 8.61 -24.70 50.50
CA GLN A 398 8.29 -24.80 51.93
C GLN A 398 9.35 -25.50 52.78
N SER A 399 10.43 -26.03 52.18
CA SER A 399 11.48 -26.76 52.91
C SER A 399 12.86 -26.10 52.76
N LYS A 400 13.04 -24.88 53.27
CA LYS A 400 14.32 -24.39 53.82
C LYS A 400 14.14 -23.00 54.45
N SER A 401 14.08 -22.98 55.78
CA SER A 401 14.27 -21.78 56.60
C SER A 401 15.75 -21.37 56.59
N ILE A 402 16.09 -20.23 55.99
CA ILE A 402 17.38 -19.58 56.20
C ILE A 402 17.10 -18.10 56.46
N SER A 403 17.55 -17.62 57.61
CA SER A 403 17.45 -16.25 58.11
C SER A 403 18.07 -15.22 57.15
N PRO A 404 17.65 -13.94 57.17
CA PRO A 404 18.22 -12.92 56.30
C PRO A 404 19.69 -12.63 56.64
N PRO A 405 20.57 -12.32 55.66
CA PRO A 405 21.92 -11.84 55.96
C PRO A 405 21.85 -10.42 56.54
N LEU A 406 22.64 -10.19 57.59
CA LEU A 406 22.92 -8.86 58.14
C LEU A 406 23.62 -7.98 57.08
N GLU A 407 23.23 -6.71 57.01
CA GLU A 407 23.97 -5.67 56.29
C GLU A 407 25.42 -5.59 56.80
N PRO A 408 26.43 -5.51 55.91
CA PRO A 408 27.79 -5.23 56.36
C PRO A 408 27.87 -3.77 56.81
N GLN A 409 28.15 -3.56 58.10
CA GLN A 409 28.59 -2.29 58.64
C GLN A 409 29.86 -1.81 57.90
N LYS A 410 29.91 -0.51 57.57
CA LYS A 410 31.14 0.14 57.09
C LYS A 410 32.21 0.08 58.19
N PRO A 411 33.40 -0.48 57.94
CA PRO A 411 34.52 -0.27 58.85
C PRO A 411 35.14 1.09 58.56
N ASP A 412 35.14 1.96 59.58
CA ASP A 412 36.10 3.03 59.73
C ASP A 412 37.50 2.41 59.75
N HIS A 413 38.34 2.66 58.75
CA HIS A 413 39.80 2.73 58.93
C HIS A 413 40.46 3.55 57.82
N ALA A 414 41.43 4.33 58.26
CA ALA A 414 42.08 5.42 57.59
C ALA A 414 42.90 5.03 56.35
N TYR A 415 43.05 6.03 55.47
CA TYR A 415 44.08 6.22 54.45
C TYR A 415 45.24 5.21 54.47
N THR A 416 45.32 4.38 53.45
CA THR A 416 46.59 4.04 52.80
C THR A 416 46.35 3.84 51.32
N SER A 417 47.01 4.66 50.51
CA SER A 417 47.05 4.58 49.05
C SER A 417 47.64 3.24 48.59
N PRO A 418 46.99 2.52 47.66
CA PRO A 418 47.68 1.58 46.77
C PRO A 418 47.62 2.13 45.34
N LEU A 419 48.74 2.66 44.82
CA LEU A 419 49.65 1.92 43.95
C LEU A 419 48.96 1.41 42.67
N ALA A 420 49.25 2.14 41.58
CA ALA A 420 49.25 1.71 40.18
C ALA A 420 48.13 0.75 39.76
N LEU A 421 47.03 1.34 39.23
CA LEU A 421 46.17 0.63 38.30
C LEU A 421 47.02 0.05 37.17
N GLU A 422 47.11 -1.28 37.10
CA GLU A 422 47.50 -1.97 35.87
C GLU A 422 46.58 -1.49 34.75
N GLN A 423 47.17 -0.78 33.80
CA GLN A 423 46.51 -0.26 32.61
C GLN A 423 45.87 -1.43 31.86
N GLY A 424 44.54 -1.47 31.81
CA GLY A 424 43.83 -2.40 30.95
C GLY A 424 44.34 -2.30 29.51
N SER A 425 44.63 -3.46 28.91
CA SER A 425 45.28 -3.67 27.59
C SER A 425 44.75 -2.82 26.42
N PHE A 426 43.53 -2.27 26.50
CA PHE A 426 42.96 -1.39 25.47
C PHE A 426 43.73 -0.06 25.31
N MET A 427 44.42 0.40 26.36
CA MET A 427 45.23 1.63 26.35
C MET A 427 46.67 1.42 25.83
N MET A 428 47.03 0.21 25.37
CA MET A 428 48.32 -0.01 24.68
C MET A 428 48.32 0.52 23.24
N LEU A 429 47.13 0.68 22.64
CA LEU A 429 46.99 1.30 21.32
C LEU A 429 46.99 2.82 21.47
N ASN A 430 47.75 3.52 20.63
CA ASN A 430 47.77 4.98 20.64
C ASN A 430 46.38 5.55 20.22
N LYS A 431 46.10 6.80 20.63
CA LYS A 431 44.83 7.49 20.31
C LYS A 431 44.53 7.46 18.81
N GLU A 432 45.55 7.69 17.98
CA GLU A 432 45.43 7.74 16.51
C GLU A 432 45.03 6.40 15.89
N THR A 433 45.61 5.28 16.32
CA THR A 433 45.22 3.94 15.83
C THR A 433 43.82 3.59 16.29
N LEU A 434 43.43 3.97 17.51
CA LEU A 434 42.06 3.76 17.99
C LEU A 434 41.03 4.55 17.19
N ILE A 435 41.31 5.82 16.85
CA ILE A 435 40.44 6.62 15.95
C ILE A 435 40.30 5.92 14.61
N ARG A 436 41.42 5.55 13.98
CA ARG A 436 41.40 4.84 12.69
C ARG A 436 40.62 3.53 12.77
N LEU A 437 40.77 2.76 13.84
CA LEU A 437 40.01 1.53 14.04
C LEU A 437 38.51 1.80 14.15
N VAL A 438 38.10 2.81 14.91
CA VAL A 438 36.70 3.21 15.05
C VAL A 438 36.12 3.68 13.72
N ASP A 439 36.89 4.40 12.90
CA ASP A 439 36.45 4.85 11.56
C ASP A 439 36.19 3.70 10.58
N TYR A 440 36.80 2.52 10.79
CA TYR A 440 36.51 1.31 10.00
C TYR A 440 35.29 0.52 10.50
N LEU A 441 34.74 0.85 11.67
CA LEU A 441 33.61 0.14 12.27
C LEU A 441 32.28 0.79 11.87
N ASP A 442 31.26 -0.03 11.66
CA ASP A 442 29.88 0.46 11.55
C ASP A 442 29.36 0.95 12.91
N PHE A 443 28.39 1.86 12.89
CA PHE A 443 27.86 2.47 14.10
C PHE A 443 27.34 1.43 15.12
N ALA A 444 26.75 0.34 14.63
CA ALA A 444 26.30 -0.76 15.47
C ALA A 444 27.45 -1.44 16.23
N SER A 445 28.60 -1.67 15.57
CA SER A 445 29.77 -2.23 16.23
C SER A 445 30.41 -1.24 17.20
N ILE A 446 30.34 0.07 16.92
CA ILE A 446 30.80 1.10 17.86
C ILE A 446 29.97 1.09 19.14
N LEU A 447 28.64 0.94 19.04
CA LEU A 447 27.77 0.78 20.21
C LEU A 447 28.09 -0.48 21.01
N LYS A 448 28.40 -1.60 20.34
CA LYS A 448 28.86 -2.83 21.01
C LYS A 448 30.21 -2.61 21.70
N LEU A 449 31.14 -1.91 21.07
CA LEU A 449 32.45 -1.57 21.62
C LEU A 449 32.33 -0.70 22.89
N ALA A 450 31.38 0.24 22.90
CA ALA A 450 31.04 1.01 24.10
C ALA A 450 30.53 0.12 25.26
N GLY A 451 29.96 -1.04 24.95
CA GLY A 451 29.52 -2.03 25.93
C GLY A 451 30.63 -2.93 26.51
N VAL A 452 31.82 -2.95 25.90
CA VAL A 452 32.91 -3.88 26.29
C VAL A 452 33.62 -3.43 27.58
N SER A 453 33.88 -2.13 27.74
CA SER A 453 34.61 -1.59 28.90
C SER A 453 34.28 -0.12 29.14
N ARG A 454 34.35 0.32 30.42
CA ARG A 454 34.19 1.73 30.81
C ARG A 454 35.22 2.64 30.11
N ASN A 455 36.44 2.14 29.88
CA ASN A 455 37.49 2.90 29.20
C ASN A 455 37.17 3.10 27.71
N CYS A 456 36.64 2.07 27.03
CA CYS A 456 36.21 2.18 25.64
C CYS A 456 35.04 3.15 25.51
N ARG A 457 34.06 3.06 26.40
CA ARG A 457 32.94 4.00 26.45
C ARG A 457 33.40 5.44 26.67
N HIS A 458 34.27 5.66 27.65
CA HIS A 458 34.82 6.98 27.94
C HIS A 458 35.60 7.55 26.75
N PHE A 459 36.41 6.72 26.07
CA PHE A 459 37.07 7.11 24.82
C PHE A 459 36.07 7.52 23.73
N LEU A 460 35.01 6.71 23.53
CA LEU A 460 34.00 6.97 22.50
C LEU A 460 33.12 8.20 22.80
N GLU A 461 32.86 8.51 24.07
CA GLU A 461 32.07 9.68 24.49
C GLU A 461 32.87 11.00 24.44
N ASN A 462 34.20 10.97 24.65
CA ASN A 462 35.03 12.18 24.76
C ASN A 462 35.92 12.49 23.54
N THR A 463 35.93 11.62 22.52
CA THR A 463 36.73 11.85 21.30
C THR A 463 35.89 12.60 20.26
N GLU A 464 36.31 13.79 19.86
CA GLU A 464 35.57 14.64 18.91
C GLU A 464 35.73 14.19 17.45
N GLU A 465 36.82 13.50 17.14
CA GLU A 465 37.23 13.11 15.78
C GLU A 465 36.53 11.84 15.24
N ILE A 466 35.60 11.26 16.00
CA ILE A 466 34.87 10.04 15.64
C ILE A 466 33.36 10.30 15.55
N LEU A 467 32.61 9.35 15.00
CA LEU A 467 31.13 9.40 14.89
C LEU A 467 30.59 10.49 13.96
N HIS A 468 31.35 10.86 12.92
CA HIS A 468 30.89 11.79 11.89
C HIS A 468 29.77 11.23 11.01
N GLN A 469 29.74 9.91 10.82
CA GLN A 469 28.68 9.21 10.09
C GLN A 469 27.97 8.23 11.01
N VAL A 470 26.65 8.40 11.13
CA VAL A 470 25.81 7.59 12.00
C VAL A 470 24.68 7.02 11.15
N ASP A 471 24.66 5.70 11.02
CA ASP A 471 23.60 4.98 10.30
C ASP A 471 22.88 4.02 11.24
N LEU A 472 21.58 4.28 11.46
CA LEU A 472 20.70 3.44 12.26
C LEU A 472 19.84 2.50 11.41
N CYS A 473 19.94 2.58 10.07
CA CYS A 473 19.17 1.77 9.13
C CYS A 473 19.23 0.25 9.43
N PRO A 474 20.39 -0.37 9.75
CA PRO A 474 20.46 -1.81 10.06
C PRO A 474 19.62 -2.25 11.27
N HIS A 475 19.24 -1.31 12.15
CA HIS A 475 18.51 -1.58 13.38
C HIS A 475 17.13 -0.90 13.44
N HIS A 476 16.65 -0.39 12.31
CA HIS A 476 15.44 0.41 12.17
C HIS A 476 14.18 -0.14 12.89
N ARG A 477 14.02 -1.47 13.01
CA ARG A 477 12.90 -2.12 13.72
C ARG A 477 12.91 -1.93 15.24
N ARG A 478 14.06 -1.62 15.83
CA ARG A 478 14.26 -1.44 17.28
C ARG A 478 14.42 0.03 17.68
N VAL A 479 14.57 0.92 16.69
CA VAL A 479 14.74 2.35 16.93
C VAL A 479 13.38 2.96 17.29
N THR A 480 13.30 3.44 18.53
CA THR A 480 12.19 4.18 19.13
C THR A 480 12.70 5.53 19.66
N ASP A 481 11.80 6.45 20.02
CA ASP A 481 12.19 7.77 20.53
C ASP A 481 13.19 7.69 21.70
N ASP A 482 12.97 6.80 22.66
CA ASP A 482 13.87 6.62 23.82
C ASP A 482 15.29 6.21 23.38
N THR A 483 15.39 5.31 22.40
CA THR A 483 16.70 4.89 21.87
C THR A 483 17.38 6.03 21.12
N VAL A 484 16.63 6.84 20.35
CA VAL A 484 17.17 7.98 19.62
C VAL A 484 17.62 9.08 20.58
N ILE A 485 16.90 9.32 21.66
CA ILE A 485 17.30 10.27 22.72
C ILE A 485 18.62 9.83 23.36
N TRP A 486 18.75 8.54 23.69
CA TRP A 486 19.99 8.01 24.26
C TRP A 486 21.16 8.13 23.27
N ILE A 487 20.92 7.78 22.00
CA ILE A 487 21.91 7.88 20.92
C ILE A 487 22.31 9.35 20.68
N ALA A 488 21.36 10.28 20.73
CA ALA A 488 21.62 11.72 20.60
C ALA A 488 22.55 12.22 21.72
N ASN A 489 22.36 11.76 22.95
CA ASN A 489 23.26 12.09 24.07
C ASN A 489 24.65 11.47 23.90
N PHE A 490 24.74 10.26 23.31
CA PHE A 490 26.01 9.58 23.07
C PHE A 490 26.81 10.25 21.95
N ILE A 491 26.17 10.60 20.83
CA ILE A 491 26.81 11.24 19.68
C ILE A 491 27.10 12.72 19.96
N ASN A 492 26.20 13.39 20.68
CA ASN A 492 26.22 14.83 20.89
C ASN A 492 26.25 15.59 19.55
N ASN A 493 27.10 16.61 19.39
CA ASN A 493 27.17 17.45 18.19
C ASN A 493 28.16 16.97 17.12
N ARG A 494 28.62 15.71 17.17
CA ARG A 494 29.70 15.21 16.30
C ARG A 494 29.24 14.72 14.93
N ALA A 495 27.98 14.31 14.80
CA ALA A 495 27.44 13.76 13.56
C ALA A 495 27.33 14.83 12.47
N ARG A 496 27.91 14.50 11.30
CA ARG A 496 27.79 15.26 10.05
C ARG A 496 26.82 14.61 9.08
N LYS A 497 26.76 13.27 9.07
CA LYS A 497 25.83 12.48 8.26
C LYS A 497 25.02 11.59 9.18
N LEU A 498 23.71 11.74 9.16
CA LEU A 498 22.79 10.96 9.98
C LEU A 498 21.73 10.28 9.13
N SER A 499 21.67 8.95 9.21
CA SER A 499 20.62 8.14 8.61
C SER A 499 19.75 7.49 9.68
N LEU A 500 18.48 7.91 9.68
CA LEU A 500 17.38 7.35 10.46
C LEU A 500 16.38 6.64 9.52
N SER A 501 16.85 6.22 8.35
CA SER A 501 16.04 5.57 7.31
C SER A 501 15.27 4.38 7.88
N GLN A 502 13.99 4.26 7.50
CA GLN A 502 13.07 3.18 7.87
C GLN A 502 12.77 3.04 9.38
N CYS A 503 13.09 4.05 10.18
CA CYS A 503 12.75 4.08 11.61
C CYS A 503 11.26 4.43 11.80
N PHE A 504 10.38 3.47 11.53
CA PHE A 504 8.91 3.67 11.46
C PHE A 504 8.26 4.14 12.77
N HIS A 505 8.92 3.90 13.92
CA HIS A 505 8.43 4.27 15.25
C HIS A 505 9.00 5.61 15.76
N LEU A 506 9.82 6.29 14.96
CA LEU A 506 10.38 7.59 15.31
C LEU A 506 9.33 8.69 15.15
N THR A 507 9.10 9.46 16.21
CA THR A 507 8.21 10.63 16.21
C THR A 507 9.00 11.94 16.25
N ASP A 508 8.28 13.06 16.15
CA ASP A 508 8.86 14.40 16.24
C ASP A 508 9.66 14.60 17.54
N THR A 509 9.30 13.91 18.62
CA THR A 509 9.96 14.02 19.94
C THR A 509 11.36 13.40 19.95
N GLY A 510 11.51 12.21 19.38
CA GLY A 510 12.81 11.55 19.25
C GLY A 510 13.72 12.34 18.31
N LEU A 511 13.18 12.76 17.15
CA LEU A 511 13.95 13.54 16.19
C LEU A 511 14.37 14.91 16.76
N LYS A 512 13.50 15.59 17.50
CA LYS A 512 13.82 16.85 18.19
C LYS A 512 15.10 16.75 19.01
N SER A 513 15.23 15.71 19.82
CA SER A 513 16.37 15.53 20.72
C SER A 513 17.67 15.34 19.93
N MET A 514 17.59 14.69 18.78
CA MET A 514 18.72 14.49 17.87
C MET A 514 19.12 15.79 17.15
N VAL A 515 18.15 16.51 16.57
CA VAL A 515 18.43 17.74 15.80
C VAL A 515 18.84 18.93 16.67
N GLN A 516 18.40 18.97 17.94
CA GLN A 516 18.84 20.00 18.89
C GLN A 516 20.33 19.93 19.20
N GLN A 517 20.94 18.75 19.11
CA GLN A 517 22.39 18.56 19.23
C GLN A 517 23.09 18.61 17.86
N GLY A 518 22.35 18.64 16.75
CA GLY A 518 22.86 18.51 15.39
C GLY A 518 23.47 19.79 14.80
N SER A 519 24.33 20.50 15.53
CA SER A 519 24.92 21.76 15.05
C SER A 519 25.85 21.57 13.85
N ASN A 520 26.50 20.41 13.73
CA ASN A 520 27.43 20.09 12.66
C ASN A 520 26.82 19.18 11.58
N LEU A 521 25.49 18.99 11.59
CA LEU A 521 24.82 18.08 10.69
C LEU A 521 24.73 18.68 9.28
N ILE A 522 25.26 17.96 8.29
CA ILE A 522 25.37 18.35 6.87
C ILE A 522 24.36 17.58 6.02
N GLU A 523 24.16 16.29 6.32
CA GLU A 523 23.26 15.39 5.60
C GLU A 523 22.33 14.65 6.57
N LEU A 524 21.03 14.69 6.30
CA LEU A 524 20.01 14.02 7.11
C LEU A 524 19.12 13.14 6.22
N ASP A 525 19.11 11.83 6.48
CA ASP A 525 18.16 10.89 5.88
C ASP A 525 17.14 10.43 6.91
N VAL A 526 15.87 10.78 6.70
CA VAL A 526 14.71 10.31 7.47
C VAL A 526 13.69 9.61 6.59
N ASN A 527 14.14 8.99 5.49
CA ASN A 527 13.30 8.24 4.58
C ASN A 527 12.43 7.21 5.32
N SER A 528 11.15 7.17 4.97
CA SER A 528 10.17 6.23 5.52
C SER A 528 9.93 6.36 7.03
N CYS A 529 10.23 7.52 7.62
CA CYS A 529 9.81 7.87 8.98
C CYS A 529 8.36 8.38 8.98
N TRP A 530 7.39 7.47 8.97
CA TRP A 530 5.97 7.78 8.71
C TRP A 530 5.25 8.61 9.79
N LEU A 531 5.82 8.69 10.98
CA LEU A 531 5.21 9.43 12.09
C LEU A 531 5.69 10.88 12.19
N LEU A 532 6.75 11.26 11.45
CA LEU A 532 7.26 12.62 11.42
C LEU A 532 6.27 13.58 10.74
N THR A 533 6.08 14.76 11.32
CA THR A 533 5.16 15.79 10.83
C THR A 533 5.91 17.06 10.41
N ASP A 534 5.18 18.06 9.93
CA ASP A 534 5.69 19.39 9.58
C ASP A 534 6.44 20.06 10.75
N GLN A 535 6.09 19.72 12.01
CA GLN A 535 6.78 20.22 13.20
C GLN A 535 8.25 19.81 13.22
N SER A 536 8.58 18.60 12.78
CA SER A 536 9.96 18.14 12.69
C SER A 536 10.78 18.94 11.68
N LEU A 537 10.17 19.33 10.56
CA LEU A 537 10.85 20.12 9.54
C LEU A 537 11.17 21.54 10.01
N ALA A 538 10.24 22.17 10.74
CA ALA A 538 10.50 23.45 11.40
C ALA A 538 11.66 23.35 12.42
N LEU A 539 11.71 22.25 13.18
CA LEU A 539 12.80 22.00 14.14
C LEU A 539 14.14 21.79 13.45
N ILE A 540 14.17 21.05 12.33
CA ILE A 540 15.38 20.86 11.51
C ILE A 540 15.87 22.21 10.97
N GLY A 541 14.97 23.02 10.41
CA GLY A 541 15.33 24.33 9.84
C GLY A 541 15.89 25.30 10.88
N SER A 542 15.39 25.24 12.13
CA SER A 542 15.81 26.11 13.21
C SER A 542 17.06 25.64 13.97
N SER A 543 17.33 24.32 14.00
CA SER A 543 18.38 23.72 14.87
C SER A 543 19.60 23.20 14.11
N CYS A 544 19.53 23.01 12.79
CA CYS A 544 20.64 22.47 11.99
C CYS A 544 21.20 23.55 11.03
N PRO A 545 22.23 24.32 11.45
CA PRO A 545 22.77 25.42 10.65
C PRO A 545 23.45 24.92 9.37
N GLU A 546 24.35 23.94 9.49
CA GLU A 546 25.19 23.43 8.39
C GLU A 546 24.48 22.44 7.44
N LEU A 547 23.18 22.17 7.67
CA LEU A 547 22.45 21.17 6.88
C LEU A 547 22.24 21.65 5.44
N VAL A 548 22.75 20.88 4.47
CA VAL A 548 22.67 21.15 3.03
C VAL A 548 21.97 20.05 2.24
N SER A 549 21.95 18.80 2.74
CA SER A 549 21.24 17.68 2.10
C SER A 549 20.20 17.07 3.03
N ILE A 550 18.99 16.85 2.50
CA ILE A 550 17.92 16.22 3.24
C ILE A 550 17.14 15.21 2.38
N ASN A 551 16.90 14.04 2.95
CA ASN A 551 16.04 13.02 2.39
C ASN A 551 14.80 12.79 3.27
N LEU A 552 13.64 13.17 2.72
CA LEU A 552 12.33 13.07 3.33
C LEU A 552 11.45 12.04 2.60
N SER A 553 12.04 11.12 1.83
CA SER A 553 11.29 10.19 1.01
C SER A 553 10.27 9.39 1.82
N ASN A 554 9.07 9.16 1.25
CA ASN A 554 7.99 8.38 1.85
C ASN A 554 7.57 8.87 3.26
N CYS A 555 7.79 10.14 3.60
CA CYS A 555 7.29 10.76 4.81
C CYS A 555 5.85 11.26 4.62
N ARG A 556 4.88 10.39 4.87
CA ARG A 556 3.47 10.56 4.45
C ARG A 556 2.73 11.72 5.12
N LYS A 557 3.18 12.19 6.28
CA LYS A 557 2.53 13.27 7.04
C LYS A 557 3.15 14.65 6.80
N ILE A 558 4.20 14.72 5.97
CA ILE A 558 4.82 15.98 5.57
C ILE A 558 3.99 16.62 4.45
N THR A 559 3.73 17.91 4.57
CA THR A 559 2.98 18.73 3.61
C THR A 559 3.80 19.92 3.11
N ASP A 560 3.24 20.69 2.18
CA ASP A 560 3.85 21.93 1.69
C ASP A 560 4.22 22.89 2.84
N ALA A 561 3.42 22.91 3.92
CA ALA A 561 3.66 23.77 5.08
C ALA A 561 4.95 23.40 5.84
N GLY A 562 5.25 22.10 5.96
CA GLY A 562 6.49 21.64 6.59
C GLY A 562 7.72 21.98 5.76
N VAL A 563 7.64 21.79 4.44
CA VAL A 563 8.74 22.18 3.53
C VAL A 563 8.95 23.70 3.57
N LEU A 564 7.88 24.49 3.54
CA LEU A 564 7.95 25.94 3.72
C LEU A 564 8.67 26.30 5.03
N ALA A 565 8.23 25.73 6.16
CA ALA A 565 8.81 26.04 7.47
C ALA A 565 10.31 25.71 7.53
N LEU A 566 10.74 24.59 6.93
CA LEU A 566 12.17 24.24 6.82
C LEU A 566 12.96 25.31 6.07
N LEU A 567 12.47 25.73 4.90
CA LEU A 567 13.17 26.68 4.05
C LEU A 567 13.15 28.11 4.62
N GLU A 568 12.03 28.49 5.23
CA GLU A 568 11.81 29.79 5.85
C GLU A 568 12.63 29.96 7.13
N GLU A 569 12.70 28.95 8.01
CA GLU A 569 13.54 29.00 9.22
C GLU A 569 15.03 29.13 8.86
N LYS A 570 15.51 28.35 7.88
CA LYS A 570 16.87 28.50 7.37
C LYS A 570 17.08 29.88 6.75
N ALA A 571 16.06 30.47 6.12
CA ALA A 571 16.12 31.83 5.60
C ALA A 571 16.27 32.88 6.69
N ALA A 572 15.39 32.82 7.69
CA ALA A 572 15.30 33.78 8.77
C ALA A 572 16.59 33.81 9.60
N ARG A 573 17.26 32.66 9.72
CA ARG A 573 18.51 32.50 10.48
C ARG A 573 19.78 32.70 9.64
N ASN A 574 19.63 33.00 8.34
CA ASN A 574 20.74 33.13 7.39
C ASN A 574 21.65 31.89 7.35
N TYR A 575 21.04 30.71 7.45
CA TYR A 575 21.76 29.44 7.31
C TYR A 575 22.02 29.10 5.84
N PRO A 576 23.08 28.32 5.55
CA PRO A 576 23.32 27.74 4.23
C PRO A 576 22.05 27.12 3.65
N ARG A 577 21.78 27.40 2.37
CA ARG A 577 20.61 26.84 1.68
C ARG A 577 20.87 25.39 1.33
N LEU A 578 19.79 24.61 1.27
CA LEU A 578 19.86 23.21 0.85
C LEU A 578 20.32 23.13 -0.61
N THR A 579 21.27 22.23 -0.86
CA THR A 579 21.80 21.87 -2.19
C THR A 579 21.17 20.59 -2.71
N GLU A 580 20.73 19.69 -1.82
CA GLU A 580 20.06 18.44 -2.18
C GLU A 580 18.77 18.26 -1.39
N ILE A 581 17.68 18.02 -2.13
CA ILE A 581 16.35 17.79 -1.56
C ILE A 581 15.73 16.57 -2.24
N ILE A 582 15.48 15.53 -1.44
CA ILE A 582 14.84 14.28 -1.89
C ILE A 582 13.48 14.15 -1.20
N LEU A 583 12.42 14.23 -1.99
CA LEU A 583 11.01 14.25 -1.57
C LEU A 583 10.21 13.09 -2.18
N SER A 584 10.88 12.03 -2.63
CA SER A 584 10.24 10.93 -3.35
C SER A 584 9.10 10.29 -2.56
N TYR A 585 7.99 9.94 -3.21
CA TYR A 585 6.81 9.30 -2.61
C TYR A 585 6.08 10.15 -1.54
N CYS A 586 6.29 11.46 -1.49
CA CYS A 586 5.58 12.37 -0.60
C CYS A 586 4.24 12.82 -1.20
N LYS A 587 3.18 12.04 -0.99
CA LYS A 587 1.85 12.20 -1.60
C LYS A 587 1.07 13.46 -1.23
N ASN A 588 1.53 14.22 -0.23
CA ASN A 588 0.85 15.41 0.28
C ASN A 588 1.54 16.72 -0.10
N LEU A 589 2.57 16.65 -0.94
CA LEU A 589 3.20 17.82 -1.54
C LEU A 589 2.47 18.19 -2.83
N THR A 590 2.28 19.48 -3.06
CA THR A 590 1.59 20.05 -4.22
C THR A 590 2.50 21.04 -4.94
N ASP A 591 1.97 21.71 -5.97
CA ASP A 591 2.67 22.78 -6.69
C ASP A 591 3.20 23.89 -5.78
N GLN A 592 2.62 24.05 -4.59
CA GLN A 592 3.06 25.02 -3.60
C GLN A 592 4.49 24.74 -3.11
N THR A 593 4.89 23.46 -2.97
CA THR A 593 6.28 23.09 -2.67
C THR A 593 7.24 23.62 -3.74
N MET A 594 6.87 23.55 -5.02
CA MET A 594 7.71 24.03 -6.12
C MET A 594 7.88 25.56 -6.07
N HIS A 595 6.83 26.30 -5.73
CA HIS A 595 6.90 27.75 -5.49
C HIS A 595 7.86 28.09 -4.33
N HIS A 596 7.82 27.31 -3.25
CA HIS A 596 8.72 27.49 -2.11
C HIS A 596 10.18 27.22 -2.48
N LEU A 597 10.46 26.16 -3.25
CA LEU A 597 11.80 25.87 -3.75
C LEU A 597 12.34 27.00 -4.63
N ALA A 598 11.53 27.53 -5.55
CA ALA A 598 11.91 28.66 -6.39
C ALA A 598 12.24 29.92 -5.56
N LYS A 599 11.44 30.20 -4.53
CA LYS A 599 11.62 31.38 -3.68
C LYS A 599 12.87 31.33 -2.80
N TYR A 600 13.16 30.18 -2.20
CA TYR A 600 14.20 30.07 -1.15
C TYR A 600 15.50 29.38 -1.60
N ASN A 601 15.44 28.50 -2.61
CA ASN A 601 16.54 27.59 -2.96
C ASN A 601 17.00 27.67 -4.43
N ALA A 602 16.43 28.56 -5.25
CA ALA A 602 16.77 28.63 -6.67
C ALA A 602 18.28 28.74 -6.96
N LYS A 603 19.03 29.50 -6.16
CA LYS A 603 20.46 29.73 -6.37
C LYS A 603 21.39 28.63 -5.85
N SER A 604 20.90 27.72 -5.02
CA SER A 604 21.73 26.73 -4.32
C SER A 604 21.40 25.29 -4.67
N LEU A 605 20.18 25.01 -5.16
CA LEU A 605 19.72 23.65 -5.39
C LEU A 605 20.50 23.01 -6.54
N GLU A 606 21.18 21.90 -6.25
CA GLU A 606 21.97 21.11 -7.20
C GLU A 606 21.26 19.81 -7.57
N ARG A 607 20.56 19.19 -6.60
CA ARG A 607 19.88 17.91 -6.77
C ARG A 607 18.46 17.94 -6.22
N LEU A 608 17.50 17.61 -7.07
CA LEU A 608 16.09 17.50 -6.72
C LEU A 608 15.53 16.14 -7.12
N ASN A 609 14.86 15.47 -6.19
CA ASN A 609 14.11 14.27 -6.50
C ASN A 609 12.67 14.40 -5.97
N ILE A 610 11.71 14.40 -6.89
CA ILE A 610 10.27 14.46 -6.60
C ILE A 610 9.52 13.26 -7.22
N GLN A 611 10.21 12.12 -7.36
CA GLN A 611 9.61 10.88 -7.85
C GLN A 611 8.29 10.57 -7.13
N ARG A 612 7.25 10.22 -7.88
CA ARG A 612 5.91 9.89 -7.36
C ARG A 612 5.24 10.99 -6.53
N CYS A 613 5.62 12.25 -6.68
CA CYS A 613 4.88 13.38 -6.14
C CYS A 613 3.72 13.75 -7.09
N THR A 614 2.68 12.92 -7.13
CA THR A 614 1.62 12.99 -8.15
C THR A 614 0.66 14.17 -8.04
N LYS A 615 0.77 15.03 -7.02
CA LYS A 615 -0.01 16.28 -6.94
C LYS A 615 0.79 17.50 -7.42
N ILE A 616 2.03 17.30 -7.84
CA ILE A 616 2.80 18.32 -8.56
C ILE A 616 2.48 18.20 -10.05
N THR A 617 2.11 19.31 -10.65
CA THR A 617 1.65 19.46 -12.03
C THR A 617 2.53 20.46 -12.78
N ASP A 618 2.17 20.75 -14.04
CA ASP A 618 2.85 21.78 -14.84
C ASP A 618 2.87 23.15 -14.15
N ASP A 619 1.84 23.48 -13.37
CA ASP A 619 1.72 24.78 -12.67
C ASP A 619 2.83 24.96 -11.62
N GLY A 620 3.32 23.87 -11.00
CA GLY A 620 4.46 23.91 -10.10
C GLY A 620 5.75 24.31 -10.80
N PHE A 621 5.97 23.83 -12.02
CA PHE A 621 7.13 24.21 -12.84
C PHE A 621 6.94 25.57 -13.53
N MET A 622 5.71 25.99 -13.80
CA MET A 622 5.42 27.36 -14.27
C MET A 622 5.96 28.41 -13.31
N ALA A 623 5.91 28.16 -12.00
CA ALA A 623 6.50 29.03 -10.98
C ALA A 623 8.02 29.20 -11.10
N TRP A 624 8.69 28.26 -11.77
CA TRP A 624 10.12 28.32 -12.02
C TRP A 624 10.46 29.12 -13.27
N ALA A 625 9.50 29.39 -14.16
CA ALA A 625 9.74 30.08 -15.43
C ALA A 625 10.38 31.47 -15.24
N ASP A 626 10.07 32.16 -14.13
CA ASP A 626 10.61 33.48 -13.80
C ASP A 626 11.88 33.43 -12.93
N GLN A 627 12.42 32.25 -12.63
CA GLN A 627 13.58 32.05 -11.77
C GLN A 627 14.65 31.21 -12.46
N LEU A 628 15.92 31.56 -12.25
CA LEU A 628 17.04 30.78 -12.75
C LEU A 628 17.58 29.86 -11.65
N PHE A 629 17.79 28.60 -12.01
CA PHE A 629 18.41 27.57 -11.18
C PHE A 629 19.81 27.25 -11.74
N PRO A 630 20.82 28.11 -11.50
CA PRO A 630 22.13 28.00 -12.16
C PRO A 630 22.93 26.77 -11.73
N SER A 631 22.67 26.25 -10.53
CA SER A 631 23.42 25.13 -9.95
C SER A 631 22.72 23.77 -10.13
N LEU A 632 21.48 23.74 -10.64
CA LEU A 632 20.67 22.53 -10.70
C LEU A 632 21.20 21.58 -11.79
N GLN A 633 21.72 20.44 -11.35
CA GLN A 633 22.41 19.47 -12.21
C GLN A 633 21.69 18.12 -12.26
N HIS A 634 21.05 17.68 -11.17
CA HIS A 634 20.36 16.39 -11.11
C HIS A 634 18.88 16.56 -10.78
N VAL A 635 18.00 16.08 -11.66
CA VAL A 635 16.55 16.15 -11.48
C VAL A 635 15.92 14.79 -11.73
N VAL A 636 15.15 14.30 -10.76
CA VAL A 636 14.42 13.03 -10.85
C VAL A 636 12.92 13.28 -10.70
N LEU A 637 12.19 13.03 -11.79
CA LEU A 637 10.75 13.26 -11.97
C LEU A 637 9.97 11.97 -12.22
N ASN A 638 10.52 10.83 -11.79
CA ASN A 638 9.96 9.52 -12.14
C ASN A 638 8.53 9.33 -11.63
N ASP A 639 7.68 8.74 -12.47
CA ASP A 639 6.28 8.41 -12.17
C ASP A 639 5.48 9.63 -11.67
N CYS A 640 5.75 10.80 -12.27
CA CYS A 640 4.98 12.02 -12.12
C CYS A 640 3.98 12.15 -13.26
N SER A 641 2.88 11.38 -13.18
CA SER A 641 1.94 11.18 -14.30
C SER A 641 1.17 12.43 -14.76
N PHE A 642 1.22 13.52 -13.99
CA PHE A 642 0.53 14.78 -14.30
C PHE A 642 1.46 15.86 -14.89
N LEU A 643 2.72 15.52 -15.16
CA LEU A 643 3.64 16.40 -15.86
C LEU A 643 3.54 16.17 -17.37
N THR A 644 3.31 17.25 -18.12
CA THR A 644 3.26 17.25 -19.58
C THR A 644 4.51 17.93 -20.16
N ASP A 645 4.56 18.04 -21.49
CA ASP A 645 5.64 18.73 -22.21
C ASP A 645 5.86 20.17 -21.72
N LYS A 646 4.82 20.83 -21.20
CA LYS A 646 4.93 22.18 -20.61
C LYS A 646 5.85 22.21 -19.40
N ALA A 647 5.75 21.24 -18.49
CA ALA A 647 6.64 21.16 -17.33
C ALA A 647 8.11 21.03 -17.75
N ILE A 648 8.38 20.23 -18.78
CA ILE A 648 9.73 20.05 -19.32
C ILE A 648 10.23 21.35 -19.96
N ALA A 649 9.40 22.05 -20.72
CA ALA A 649 9.75 23.35 -21.29
C ALA A 649 10.08 24.39 -20.20
N TYR A 650 9.27 24.47 -19.14
CA TYR A 650 9.55 25.35 -18.00
C TYR A 650 10.83 24.96 -17.25
N LEU A 651 11.08 23.66 -17.07
CA LEU A 651 12.29 23.15 -16.44
C LEU A 651 13.55 23.53 -17.24
N ILE A 652 13.53 23.36 -18.57
CA ILE A 652 14.66 23.71 -19.44
C ILE A 652 14.93 25.22 -19.39
N ALA A 653 13.88 26.05 -19.41
CA ALA A 653 14.02 27.50 -19.32
C ALA A 653 14.62 27.94 -17.98
N ALA A 654 14.21 27.30 -16.88
CA ALA A 654 14.67 27.63 -15.54
C ALA A 654 16.08 27.08 -15.23
N ALA A 655 16.42 25.89 -15.73
CA ALA A 655 17.62 25.13 -15.37
C ALA A 655 18.35 24.59 -16.62
N PRO A 656 19.09 25.44 -17.36
CA PRO A 656 19.77 25.05 -18.60
C PRO A 656 21.03 24.19 -18.39
N HIS A 657 21.49 24.04 -17.15
CA HIS A 657 22.74 23.33 -16.79
C HIS A 657 22.51 21.92 -16.23
N ILE A 658 21.32 21.35 -16.44
CA ILE A 658 21.01 19.98 -16.03
C ILE A 658 21.95 19.00 -16.76
N GLN A 659 22.56 18.12 -15.97
CA GLN A 659 23.44 17.05 -16.43
C GLN A 659 22.74 15.69 -16.39
N HIS A 660 21.90 15.46 -15.37
CA HIS A 660 21.20 14.20 -15.16
C HIS A 660 19.70 14.45 -15.03
N LEU A 661 18.92 13.89 -15.96
CA LEU A 661 17.46 13.97 -15.93
C LEU A 661 16.84 12.57 -15.99
N SER A 662 15.91 12.30 -15.07
CA SER A 662 15.13 11.07 -15.05
C SER A 662 13.65 11.41 -15.10
N VAL A 663 12.96 10.96 -16.15
CA VAL A 663 11.53 11.16 -16.41
C VAL A 663 10.81 9.81 -16.61
N SER A 664 11.35 8.75 -16.02
CA SER A 664 10.85 7.38 -16.14
C SER A 664 9.38 7.27 -15.74
N PHE A 665 8.57 6.49 -16.47
CA PHE A 665 7.13 6.33 -16.23
C PHE A 665 6.29 7.63 -16.30
N CYS A 666 6.79 8.70 -16.94
CA CYS A 666 5.99 9.90 -17.21
C CYS A 666 5.15 9.71 -18.48
N CYS A 667 3.98 9.09 -18.33
CA CYS A 667 3.12 8.69 -19.45
C CYS A 667 2.47 9.85 -20.23
N ALA A 668 2.42 11.06 -19.67
CA ALA A 668 1.81 12.24 -20.29
C ALA A 668 2.78 13.06 -21.15
N LEU A 669 4.05 12.64 -21.24
CA LEU A 669 5.06 13.27 -22.10
C LEU A 669 4.94 12.76 -23.55
N SER A 670 5.24 13.65 -24.50
CA SER A 670 5.26 13.38 -25.94
C SER A 670 6.66 13.53 -26.55
N ASP A 671 6.78 13.22 -27.85
CA ASP A 671 8.03 13.38 -28.61
C ASP A 671 8.59 14.80 -28.47
N SER A 672 7.73 15.82 -28.40
CA SER A 672 8.13 17.22 -28.24
C SER A 672 8.91 17.47 -26.96
N ALA A 673 8.52 16.86 -25.82
CA ALA A 673 9.27 16.98 -24.58
C ALA A 673 10.70 16.47 -24.72
N VAL A 674 10.89 15.31 -25.34
CA VAL A 674 12.23 14.69 -25.52
C VAL A 674 13.05 15.47 -26.55
N GLU A 675 12.42 16.01 -27.59
CA GLU A 675 13.09 16.88 -28.57
C GLU A 675 13.57 18.20 -27.92
N ASP A 676 12.77 18.78 -27.03
CA ASP A 676 13.11 19.99 -26.27
C ASP A 676 14.29 19.77 -25.33
N LEU A 677 14.45 18.56 -24.77
CA LEU A 677 15.65 18.22 -23.98
C LEU A 677 16.95 18.36 -24.78
N GLY A 678 16.89 18.34 -26.11
CA GLY A 678 18.03 18.64 -26.98
C GLY A 678 18.56 20.07 -26.83
N GLN A 679 17.83 20.98 -26.18
CA GLN A 679 18.30 22.34 -25.85
C GLN A 679 19.29 22.35 -24.67
N LEU A 680 19.37 21.27 -23.90
CA LEU A 680 20.27 21.13 -22.75
C LEU A 680 21.67 20.71 -23.21
N ASN A 681 22.56 21.69 -23.36
CA ASN A 681 23.92 21.47 -23.86
C ASN A 681 24.85 20.71 -22.89
N GLN A 682 24.42 20.47 -21.65
CA GLN A 682 25.20 19.75 -20.63
C GLN A 682 24.56 18.43 -20.21
N LEU A 683 23.45 18.02 -20.84
CA LEU A 683 22.76 16.78 -20.50
C LEU A 683 23.62 15.58 -20.89
N THR A 684 24.16 14.89 -19.88
CA THR A 684 25.03 13.71 -20.04
C THR A 684 24.26 12.41 -19.80
N GLU A 685 23.24 12.42 -18.94
CA GLU A 685 22.46 11.24 -18.60
C GLU A 685 20.95 11.51 -18.67
N LEU A 686 20.25 10.67 -19.43
CA LEU A 686 18.80 10.69 -19.57
C LEU A 686 18.22 9.30 -19.30
N ASP A 687 17.31 9.21 -18.35
CA ASP A 687 16.43 8.05 -18.17
C ASP A 687 14.99 8.41 -18.53
N ALA A 688 14.52 7.85 -19.64
CA ALA A 688 13.16 7.95 -20.15
C ALA A 688 12.51 6.57 -20.27
N SER A 689 12.85 5.65 -19.36
CA SER A 689 12.28 4.29 -19.36
C SER A 689 10.77 4.32 -19.21
N PHE A 690 10.08 3.44 -19.93
CA PHE A 690 8.62 3.29 -19.91
C PHE A 690 7.85 4.57 -20.29
N CYS A 691 8.50 5.51 -20.98
CA CYS A 691 7.86 6.72 -21.53
C CYS A 691 7.36 6.42 -22.95
N GLY A 692 6.35 5.55 -23.04
CA GLY A 692 5.89 4.99 -24.31
C GLY A 692 5.48 6.04 -25.35
N ALA A 693 4.86 7.16 -24.93
CA ALA A 693 4.44 8.23 -25.82
C ALA A 693 5.52 9.29 -26.10
N ALA A 694 6.58 9.37 -25.29
CA ALA A 694 7.59 10.42 -25.41
C ALA A 694 8.81 10.01 -26.27
N VAL A 695 9.08 8.70 -26.30
CA VAL A 695 10.32 8.16 -26.87
C VAL A 695 10.01 7.43 -28.17
N SER A 696 10.33 8.07 -29.30
CA SER A 696 10.19 7.55 -30.67
C SER A 696 11.52 7.63 -31.42
N ASP A 697 11.62 6.98 -32.57
CA ASP A 697 12.81 7.06 -33.42
C ASP A 697 13.15 8.50 -33.81
N ALA A 698 12.12 9.32 -34.07
CA ALA A 698 12.29 10.73 -34.43
C ALA A 698 12.80 11.56 -33.24
N SER A 699 12.21 11.37 -32.05
CA SER A 699 12.61 12.16 -30.87
C SER A 699 14.03 11.83 -30.42
N ILE A 700 14.42 10.55 -30.43
CA ILE A 700 15.80 10.13 -30.13
C ILE A 700 16.80 10.63 -31.18
N CYS A 701 16.45 10.58 -32.47
CA CYS A 701 17.31 11.11 -33.54
C CYS A 701 17.59 12.60 -33.36
N THR A 702 16.56 13.39 -33.04
CA THR A 702 16.70 14.82 -32.78
C THR A 702 17.50 15.09 -31.51
N LEU A 703 17.22 14.36 -30.43
CA LEU A 703 17.91 14.49 -29.15
C LEU A 703 19.42 14.24 -29.28
N LEU A 704 19.81 13.11 -29.89
CA LEU A 704 21.23 12.73 -30.00
C LEU A 704 22.03 13.66 -30.92
N LYS A 705 21.39 14.27 -31.93
CA LYS A 705 22.06 15.25 -32.79
C LYS A 705 22.37 16.57 -32.07
N LYS A 706 21.61 16.92 -31.02
CA LYS A 706 21.70 18.21 -30.34
C LYS A 706 22.38 18.14 -28.96
N SER A 707 22.37 16.97 -28.31
CA SER A 707 22.88 16.80 -26.94
C SER A 707 24.14 15.94 -26.89
N PRO A 708 25.11 16.23 -25.99
CA PRO A 708 26.32 15.43 -25.78
C PRO A 708 26.06 14.22 -24.88
N LEU A 709 24.93 13.53 -25.09
CA LEU A 709 24.45 12.49 -24.20
C LEU A 709 25.43 11.31 -24.17
N SER A 710 25.72 10.80 -22.97
CA SER A 710 26.60 9.64 -22.75
C SER A 710 25.85 8.43 -22.21
N VAL A 711 24.80 8.64 -21.42
CA VAL A 711 23.98 7.58 -20.82
C VAL A 711 22.54 7.78 -21.26
N LEU A 712 21.99 6.78 -21.95
CA LEU A 712 20.59 6.78 -22.39
C LEU A 712 19.89 5.50 -21.91
N ASN A 713 18.88 5.66 -21.06
CA ASN A 713 18.01 4.56 -20.66
C ASN A 713 16.61 4.77 -21.24
N ILE A 714 16.21 3.89 -22.17
CA ILE A 714 14.92 3.91 -22.88
C ILE A 714 14.24 2.54 -22.80
N ARG A 715 14.45 1.82 -21.69
CA ARG A 715 13.83 0.53 -21.42
C ARG A 715 12.32 0.61 -21.55
N GLY A 716 11.69 -0.36 -22.22
CA GLY A 716 10.23 -0.48 -22.29
C GLY A 716 9.55 0.55 -23.23
N CYS A 717 10.31 1.31 -24.01
CA CYS A 717 9.77 2.28 -24.96
C CYS A 717 9.33 1.57 -26.25
N VAL A 718 8.01 1.34 -26.38
CA VAL A 718 7.41 0.52 -27.45
C VAL A 718 7.45 1.13 -28.86
N ARG A 719 7.66 2.46 -28.96
CA ARG A 719 7.72 3.19 -30.25
C ARG A 719 9.12 3.21 -30.88
N ILE A 720 10.12 2.66 -30.19
CA ILE A 720 11.48 2.53 -30.73
C ILE A 720 11.56 1.30 -31.63
N ARG A 721 12.08 1.52 -32.84
CA ARG A 721 12.32 0.48 -33.84
C ARG A 721 13.80 0.43 -34.22
N ASP A 722 14.11 -0.53 -35.09
CA ASP A 722 15.43 -0.74 -35.67
C ASP A 722 16.03 0.54 -36.30
N THR A 723 15.20 1.39 -36.91
CA THR A 723 15.61 2.67 -37.52
C THR A 723 16.16 3.67 -36.49
N GLY A 724 15.52 3.82 -35.33
CA GLY A 724 16.01 4.71 -34.26
C GLY A 724 17.35 4.23 -33.67
N LEU A 725 17.53 2.91 -33.56
CA LEU A 725 18.79 2.33 -33.10
C LEU A 725 19.93 2.47 -34.12
N GLN A 726 19.65 2.44 -35.42
CA GLN A 726 20.67 2.74 -36.44
C GLN A 726 21.23 4.15 -36.27
N THR A 727 20.38 5.14 -35.98
CA THR A 727 20.85 6.51 -35.66
C THR A 727 21.73 6.54 -34.42
N ILE A 728 21.46 5.71 -33.41
CA ILE A 728 22.32 5.58 -32.24
C ILE A 728 23.70 5.00 -32.61
N VAL A 729 23.74 3.99 -33.49
CA VAL A 729 25.01 3.43 -34.01
C VAL A 729 25.81 4.47 -34.78
N GLU A 730 25.14 5.25 -35.64
CA GLU A 730 25.74 6.29 -36.49
C GLU A 730 26.33 7.45 -35.67
N THR A 731 25.65 7.85 -34.59
CA THR A 731 26.13 8.95 -33.72
C THR A 731 27.30 8.54 -32.84
N GLY A 732 27.38 7.27 -32.42
CA GLY A 732 28.58 6.69 -31.79
C GLY A 732 29.03 7.32 -30.46
N GLN A 733 28.16 8.08 -29.78
CA GLN A 733 28.53 8.92 -28.63
C GLN A 733 28.17 8.34 -27.25
N LEU A 734 27.36 7.28 -27.21
CA LEU A 734 26.85 6.75 -25.94
C LEU A 734 27.85 5.80 -25.27
N ARG A 735 28.11 6.02 -23.98
CA ARG A 735 28.81 5.05 -23.12
C ARG A 735 27.87 3.93 -22.66
N TYR A 736 26.64 4.27 -22.32
CA TYR A 736 25.64 3.33 -21.79
C TYR A 736 24.32 3.48 -22.54
N LEU A 737 23.77 2.35 -22.97
CA LEU A 737 22.46 2.28 -23.60
C LEU A 737 21.66 1.10 -23.04
N ASN A 738 20.46 1.37 -22.56
CA ASN A 738 19.51 0.34 -22.15
C ASN A 738 18.23 0.42 -23.00
N VAL A 739 17.99 -0.66 -23.75
CA VAL A 739 16.84 -0.84 -24.66
C VAL A 739 16.06 -2.11 -24.31
N SER A 740 16.23 -2.61 -23.08
CA SER A 740 15.52 -3.80 -22.62
C SER A 740 14.01 -3.60 -22.70
N GLN A 741 13.26 -4.67 -22.96
CA GLN A 741 11.79 -4.63 -23.09
C GLN A 741 11.23 -3.71 -24.20
N CYS A 742 12.06 -3.23 -25.15
CA CYS A 742 11.57 -2.56 -26.35
C CYS A 742 11.14 -3.60 -27.41
N SER A 743 9.83 -3.77 -27.60
CA SER A 743 9.26 -4.80 -28.49
C SER A 743 9.55 -4.57 -29.98
N GLY A 744 9.80 -3.32 -30.39
CA GLY A 744 10.07 -2.95 -31.78
C GLY A 744 11.51 -3.19 -32.25
N VAL A 745 12.39 -3.69 -31.37
CA VAL A 745 13.81 -3.88 -31.66
C VAL A 745 14.12 -5.34 -32.01
N SER A 746 14.60 -5.57 -33.24
CA SER A 746 15.00 -6.89 -33.72
C SER A 746 16.33 -7.36 -33.12
N ARG A 747 16.54 -8.69 -33.13
CA ARG A 747 17.81 -9.29 -32.72
C ARG A 747 18.99 -8.86 -33.61
N GLN A 748 18.74 -8.64 -34.91
CA GLN A 748 19.79 -8.28 -35.87
C GLN A 748 20.43 -6.91 -35.54
N VAL A 749 19.63 -5.91 -35.17
CA VAL A 749 20.16 -4.58 -34.81
C VAL A 749 20.85 -4.59 -33.45
N LYS A 750 20.36 -5.41 -32.51
CA LYS A 750 21.04 -5.66 -31.22
C LYS A 750 22.46 -6.24 -31.44
N ASP A 751 22.59 -7.19 -32.38
CA ASP A 751 23.90 -7.76 -32.75
C ASP A 751 24.81 -6.75 -33.46
N LEU A 752 24.25 -5.88 -34.31
CA LEU A 752 25.00 -4.79 -34.95
C LEU A 752 25.54 -3.79 -33.92
N LEU A 753 24.74 -3.42 -32.92
CA LEU A 753 25.15 -2.55 -31.82
C LEU A 753 26.33 -3.16 -31.03
N LEU A 754 26.23 -4.45 -30.69
CA LEU A 754 27.31 -5.19 -29.99
C LEU A 754 28.61 -5.23 -30.81
N ARG A 755 28.53 -5.30 -32.14
CA ARG A 755 29.71 -5.34 -33.03
C ARG A 755 30.30 -3.96 -33.32
N SER A 756 29.49 -2.91 -33.28
CA SER A 756 29.89 -1.56 -33.67
C SER A 756 30.88 -0.88 -32.71
N ASN A 757 31.01 -1.37 -31.46
CA ASN A 757 31.70 -0.68 -30.36
C ASN A 757 31.21 0.77 -30.12
N SER A 758 30.10 1.19 -30.74
CA SER A 758 29.49 2.51 -30.59
C SER A 758 28.93 2.74 -29.19
N VAL A 759 28.75 1.67 -28.39
CA VAL A 759 28.31 1.72 -27.00
C VAL A 759 29.20 0.83 -26.13
N LYS A 760 29.71 1.35 -25.01
CA LYS A 760 30.58 0.56 -24.09
C LYS A 760 29.80 -0.44 -23.25
N THR A 761 28.59 -0.08 -22.82
CA THR A 761 27.73 -0.92 -21.98
C THR A 761 26.32 -0.93 -22.54
N PHE A 762 25.86 -2.11 -22.94
CA PHE A 762 24.59 -2.28 -23.64
C PHE A 762 23.72 -3.32 -22.92
N ILE A 763 22.49 -2.95 -22.57
CA ILE A 763 21.50 -3.83 -21.91
C ILE A 763 20.30 -4.02 -22.84
N VAL A 764 19.90 -5.28 -23.02
CA VAL A 764 19.02 -5.77 -24.10
C VAL A 764 17.81 -6.53 -23.59
#